data_AF-A0A3B0AV99-F1
#
_entry.id   AF-A0A3B0AV99-F1
#
_cell.length_a   1.000
_cell.length_b   1.000
_cell.length_c   1.000
_cell.angle_alpha   90.00
_cell.angle_beta   90.00
_cell.angle_gamma   90.00
#
_symmetry.space_group_name_H-M   'P 1'
#
loop_
_entity.id
_entity.type
_entity.pdbx_description
1 polymer ?
#
loop_
_entity_poly.entity_id
_entity_poly.type
_entity_poly.pdbx_seq_one_letter_code
_entity_poly.pdbx_strand_id
1 'polypeptide(L)'
;MTCAFRNGVKPLFRVTTKRGFTVEVTKDHKMGVLHNGVVATVPLRDLDVDSETLILLADGLYEVPYVQLRTDPYKRSGMSTKLNESVQLPELLDERLAYLLGYSYGDGYVHWGRKVSWEAPKAIKFATADEYPDIRERLVGLVRELFALEPTVEVGDGACHNVAVYSRILIDWLEQNGMLKSRSEEIRVPDVIFRSPSSVMGAFVAGYFDADGCDRGSKGGYGFDSVSIGMLRDIQQLLAANGIMSHIHSTDRSEQGWRTIHRLCVTGAEFKERMSRFLDLSNKDKQTSGFRNHGNSYPREAWKPMEIPGRYYQGVWDSTKPRISYRALSRVKDRLQADGQVALAERVEQLLHTVPDRIVSIESVGVSPVFDFEVEDVHMLCGNGFYTSNSRRGALMLMINDWHPDLVDFITVKSTMGQITNANLSVCVSNAFMKAVKEDLDWELVFPDTTDPEYNDIWDGDLAKWKSLGKAVKPYRTVKAREVWHTIIESAWRSAEPGVVFMEYYNQMSNSWYFNPIICTNPCGEQGLPAWGVCNLSAINLSKFYDEEKMDVAWDDLGKTVRYSVRFLDNVIDRTPYHFEENESNQKSERRVGLGTMGLAELMIKLKIRYGSAESLLFLDRLYGFMAKEAYLSSSEIAAEKGSFTQFDADKFLQSGFMKNMTKTFPEVGETIRQKGMRNVTVITQAPTGSTGTMVGTSTGIEPYFAFEYFRQSRLGFDKQYVPIAQAYKDTHPNEELPDYFVTAMSLSAEDHIRVQAAIQTWVDSSISKTANCPSDFTVEETKRLYELAFDLGCKGVTIYRDGSRDVQVLSTEKKEEKKEETKAEPVQAAAEQPASGAAPAQESVSLAQLSDTLATGIDMQTKQVFDKQYKKRPQTLRGATYKFNTPFGMAYITINDMNGTPSEIFLNVGKAGSDVFAMSEALGRVCSLFLRYGDHGDKVQLLVKHLKGIGGSGAIGFGANRVESIADAVAKALEMHIGDESEPYITATQEVTAAAAETVSAKPPAYSPGSISTDLCPSCGSASLVNSEGCKNCTNCGYSRCS
;
A
#
# COMPACT_ATOMS: atom_id res chain seq x y z
N MET A 1 -1.34 -11.31 2.62
CA MET A 1 -2.10 -12.31 3.41
C MET A 1 -2.83 -11.58 4.53
N THR A 2 -4.13 -11.83 4.75
CA THR A 2 -4.93 -11.02 5.68
C THR A 2 -4.77 -11.45 7.14
N CYS A 3 -4.25 -10.57 8.00
CA CYS A 3 -4.20 -10.82 9.45
C CYS A 3 -5.54 -10.45 10.09
N ALA A 4 -6.06 -11.31 10.98
CA ALA A 4 -7.34 -11.12 11.66
C ALA A 4 -7.15 -10.96 13.17
N PHE A 5 -7.36 -9.74 13.68
CA PHE A 5 -7.15 -9.38 15.07
C PHE A 5 -8.48 -9.37 15.84
N ARG A 6 -8.60 -10.21 16.87
CA ARG A 6 -9.84 -10.35 17.66
C ARG A 6 -9.98 -9.21 18.68
N ASN A 7 -10.73 -8.18 18.31
CA ASN A 7 -11.05 -6.99 19.13
C ASN A 7 -12.16 -7.25 20.18
N GLY A 8 -12.08 -8.40 20.87
CA GLY A 8 -13.00 -8.79 21.93
C GLY A 8 -14.42 -9.08 21.46
N VAL A 9 -15.40 -8.79 22.31
CA VAL A 9 -16.84 -8.85 22.03
C VAL A 9 -17.38 -7.43 22.18
N LYS A 10 -18.01 -6.88 21.14
CA LYS A 10 -18.51 -5.49 21.12
C LYS A 10 -20.00 -5.43 20.77
N PRO A 11 -20.72 -4.37 21.21
CA PRO A 11 -22.07 -4.08 20.73
C PRO A 11 -22.12 -3.85 19.22
N LEU A 12 -23.09 -4.47 18.57
CA LEU A 12 -23.26 -4.49 17.12
C LEU A 12 -24.53 -3.72 16.72
N PHE A 13 -24.41 -2.91 15.68
CA PHE A 13 -25.47 -2.03 15.18
C PHE A 13 -25.72 -2.30 13.70
N ARG A 14 -26.97 -2.55 13.33
CA ARG A 14 -27.42 -2.67 11.94
C ARG A 14 -27.73 -1.28 11.40
N VAL A 15 -27.02 -0.88 10.37
CA VAL A 15 -27.24 0.37 9.63
C VAL A 15 -28.00 0.05 8.35
N THR A 16 -29.15 0.69 8.15
CA THR A 16 -29.98 0.54 6.94
C THR A 16 -29.97 1.84 6.15
N THR A 17 -29.69 1.75 4.85
CA THR A 17 -29.82 2.88 3.91
C THR A 17 -31.18 2.91 3.23
N LYS A 18 -31.55 4.06 2.67
CA LYS A 18 -32.80 4.30 1.95
C LYS A 18 -33.06 3.26 0.85
N ARG A 19 -32.02 2.75 0.18
CA ARG A 19 -32.08 1.72 -0.88
C ARG A 19 -32.15 0.28 -0.39
N GLY A 20 -32.07 0.05 0.92
CA GLY A 20 -32.10 -1.29 1.51
C GLY A 20 -30.74 -1.98 1.65
N PHE A 21 -29.61 -1.31 1.33
CA PHE A 21 -28.30 -1.83 1.74
C PHE A 21 -28.24 -1.84 3.27
N THR A 22 -27.79 -2.97 3.85
CA THR A 22 -27.69 -3.16 5.29
C THR A 22 -26.35 -3.76 5.68
N VAL A 23 -25.65 -3.13 6.63
CA VAL A 23 -24.39 -3.64 7.21
C VAL A 23 -24.52 -3.67 8.73
N GLU A 24 -23.87 -4.63 9.38
CA GLU A 24 -23.86 -4.78 10.84
C GLU A 24 -22.45 -4.53 11.35
N VAL A 25 -22.26 -3.46 12.12
CA VAL A 25 -20.94 -2.94 12.49
C VAL A 25 -20.90 -2.40 13.91
N THR A 26 -19.71 -2.18 14.46
CA THR A 26 -19.54 -1.52 15.77
C THR A 26 -19.66 0.00 15.63
N LYS A 27 -19.85 0.68 16.76
CA LYS A 27 -19.78 2.15 16.88
C LYS A 27 -18.44 2.76 16.42
N ASP A 28 -17.36 1.98 16.46
CA ASP A 28 -16.01 2.42 16.07
C ASP A 28 -15.73 2.22 14.57
N HIS A 29 -16.54 1.41 13.88
CA HIS A 29 -16.34 1.06 12.49
C HIS A 29 -16.53 2.27 11.58
N LYS A 30 -15.58 2.51 10.67
CA LYS A 30 -15.52 3.71 9.83
C LYS A 30 -16.25 3.49 8.51
N MET A 31 -17.27 4.29 8.27
CA MET A 31 -18.10 4.28 7.06
C MET A 31 -17.70 5.44 6.15
N GLY A 32 -17.72 5.21 4.84
CA GLY A 32 -17.42 6.24 3.84
C GLY A 32 -18.46 7.34 3.80
N VAL A 33 -18.01 8.60 3.81
CA VAL A 33 -18.85 9.80 3.65
C VAL A 33 -18.18 10.77 2.67
N LEU A 34 -18.94 11.73 2.15
CA LEU A 34 -18.39 12.83 1.34
C LEU A 34 -18.20 14.06 2.20
N HIS A 35 -16.99 14.59 2.20
CA HIS A 35 -16.63 15.80 2.95
C HIS A 35 -15.79 16.71 2.07
N ASN A 36 -16.26 17.95 1.84
CA ASN A 36 -15.56 18.98 1.08
C ASN A 36 -14.97 18.52 -0.28
N GLY A 37 -15.68 17.67 -1.01
CA GLY A 37 -15.24 17.17 -2.32
C GLY A 37 -14.11 16.14 -2.31
N VAL A 38 -13.93 15.43 -1.20
CA VAL A 38 -13.16 14.18 -1.09
C VAL A 38 -13.99 13.09 -0.38
N VAL A 39 -13.61 11.83 -0.60
CA VAL A 39 -14.10 10.69 0.20
C VAL A 39 -13.34 10.67 1.53
N ALA A 40 -14.07 10.65 2.64
CA ALA A 40 -13.53 10.51 4.00
C ALA A 40 -14.19 9.30 4.68
N THR A 41 -13.64 8.83 5.81
CA THR A 41 -14.27 7.76 6.61
C THR A 41 -14.49 8.20 8.05
N VAL A 42 -15.72 8.02 8.55
CA VAL A 42 -16.20 8.51 9.84
C VAL A 42 -16.77 7.33 10.65
N PRO A 43 -16.47 7.19 11.96
CA PRO A 43 -17.02 6.12 12.78
C PRO A 43 -18.55 6.19 12.90
N LEU A 44 -19.24 5.05 12.96
CA LEU A 44 -20.71 5.01 13.09
C LEU A 44 -21.25 5.79 14.30
N ARG A 45 -20.52 5.85 15.43
CA ARG A 45 -20.92 6.66 16.60
C ARG A 45 -21.01 8.17 16.34
N ASP A 46 -20.39 8.63 15.25
CA ASP A 46 -20.30 10.01 14.81
C ASP A 46 -21.23 10.25 13.59
N LEU A 47 -22.17 9.33 13.31
CA LEU A 47 -23.15 9.37 12.22
C LEU A 47 -24.58 9.11 12.75
N ASP A 48 -25.51 10.02 12.43
CA ASP A 48 -26.93 9.91 12.78
C ASP A 48 -27.80 9.36 11.63
N VAL A 49 -29.06 9.04 11.93
CA VAL A 49 -30.10 8.90 10.89
C VAL A 49 -30.18 10.19 10.06
N ASP A 50 -30.57 10.08 8.79
CA ASP A 50 -30.48 11.14 7.77
C ASP A 50 -29.06 11.52 7.27
N SER A 51 -27.98 10.98 7.85
CA SER A 51 -26.62 11.13 7.30
C SER A 51 -26.47 10.45 5.93
N GLU A 52 -25.63 11.00 5.03
CA GLU A 52 -25.28 10.33 3.77
C GLU A 52 -23.99 9.52 3.90
N THR A 53 -24.11 8.21 3.67
CA THR A 53 -22.99 7.26 3.60
C THR A 53 -22.76 6.85 2.14
N LEU A 54 -21.56 6.39 1.82
CA LEU A 54 -21.16 5.98 0.47
C LEU A 54 -21.36 4.48 0.26
N ILE A 55 -22.03 4.16 -0.84
CA ILE A 55 -22.04 2.83 -1.45
C ILE A 55 -20.95 2.80 -2.53
N LEU A 56 -20.09 1.77 -2.53
CA LEU A 56 -19.02 1.60 -3.52
C LEU A 56 -19.56 0.97 -4.82
N LEU A 57 -19.12 1.48 -5.97
CA LEU A 57 -19.35 0.92 -7.30
C LEU A 57 -18.01 0.43 -7.87
N ALA A 58 -17.82 -0.89 -7.93
CA ALA A 58 -16.54 -1.50 -8.27
C ALA A 58 -16.33 -1.74 -9.78
N ASP A 59 -16.93 -0.87 -10.60
CA ASP A 59 -16.83 -0.87 -12.06
C ASP A 59 -15.36 -0.81 -12.51
N GLY A 60 -14.87 -1.84 -13.21
CA GLY A 60 -13.47 -1.96 -13.62
C GLY A 60 -12.45 -2.25 -12.49
N LEU A 61 -12.89 -2.60 -11.28
CA LEU A 61 -12.01 -2.78 -10.11
C LEU A 61 -11.88 -4.24 -9.60
N TYR A 62 -12.52 -5.22 -10.24
CA TYR A 62 -12.51 -6.64 -9.86
C TYR A 62 -11.84 -7.54 -10.93
N GLU A 63 -10.54 -7.34 -11.14
CA GLU A 63 -9.69 -8.29 -11.89
C GLU A 63 -9.10 -9.33 -10.93
N VAL A 64 -9.84 -10.42 -10.70
CA VAL A 64 -9.39 -11.60 -9.93
C VAL A 64 -9.28 -12.82 -10.84
N PRO A 65 -8.47 -13.84 -10.50
CA PRO A 65 -8.46 -15.11 -11.24
C PRO A 65 -9.81 -15.84 -11.17
N TYR A 66 -10.12 -16.67 -12.18
CA TYR A 66 -11.26 -17.58 -12.14
C TYR A 66 -11.14 -18.58 -10.97
N VAL A 67 -12.25 -18.84 -10.27
CA VAL A 67 -12.28 -19.75 -9.12
C VAL A 67 -12.12 -21.19 -9.60
N GLN A 68 -11.10 -21.88 -9.07
CA GLN A 68 -10.92 -23.32 -9.26
C GLN A 68 -11.99 -24.09 -8.46
N LEU A 69 -12.58 -25.09 -9.11
CA LEU A 69 -13.58 -25.99 -8.56
C LEU A 69 -12.97 -27.35 -8.24
N ARG A 70 -13.49 -28.02 -7.21
CA ARG A 70 -13.06 -29.38 -6.84
C ARG A 70 -13.56 -30.38 -7.86
N THR A 71 -12.65 -31.08 -8.51
CA THR A 71 -12.90 -32.16 -9.48
C THR A 71 -12.37 -33.51 -8.99
N ASP A 72 -12.19 -33.66 -7.68
CA ASP A 72 -11.72 -34.89 -7.01
C ASP A 72 -12.43 -36.15 -7.55
N PRO A 73 -11.70 -37.24 -7.85
CA PRO A 73 -12.27 -38.41 -8.50
C PRO A 73 -13.29 -39.13 -7.60
N TYR A 74 -14.57 -38.86 -7.86
CA TYR A 74 -15.72 -39.46 -7.19
C TYR A 74 -15.60 -40.99 -7.13
N LYS A 75 -15.40 -41.53 -5.92
CA LYS A 75 -15.31 -42.97 -5.68
C LYS A 75 -16.68 -43.64 -5.87
N ARG A 76 -16.97 -44.01 -7.11
CA ARG A 76 -18.17 -44.73 -7.56
C ARG A 76 -18.44 -45.94 -6.65
N SER A 77 -19.64 -46.03 -6.09
CA SER A 77 -20.04 -47.20 -5.31
C SER A 77 -20.27 -48.41 -6.24
N GLY A 78 -19.96 -49.62 -5.76
CA GLY A 78 -20.06 -50.87 -6.53
C GLY A 78 -21.48 -51.29 -6.96
N MET A 79 -22.50 -50.48 -6.66
CA MET A 79 -23.89 -50.68 -7.08
C MET A 79 -24.39 -49.58 -8.04
N SER A 80 -23.51 -48.71 -8.54
CA SER A 80 -23.85 -47.68 -9.52
C SER A 80 -24.21 -48.30 -10.87
N THR A 81 -25.34 -47.90 -11.46
CA THR A 81 -25.70 -48.23 -12.85
C THR A 81 -24.75 -47.57 -13.86
N LYS A 82 -24.80 -48.02 -15.12
CA LYS A 82 -24.01 -47.49 -16.26
C LYS A 82 -24.58 -46.22 -16.91
N LEU A 83 -25.50 -45.53 -16.26
CA LEU A 83 -25.95 -44.22 -16.73
C LEU A 83 -24.89 -43.17 -16.37
N ASN A 84 -24.53 -42.33 -17.33
CA ASN A 84 -23.60 -41.20 -17.18
C ASN A 84 -22.14 -41.61 -16.87
N GLU A 85 -21.56 -42.54 -17.64
CA GLU A 85 -20.14 -42.93 -17.50
C GLU A 85 -19.14 -41.92 -18.14
N SER A 86 -19.65 -40.85 -18.77
CA SER A 86 -18.87 -39.85 -19.53
C SER A 86 -19.11 -38.40 -19.09
N VAL A 87 -19.49 -38.16 -17.83
CA VAL A 87 -19.75 -36.80 -17.32
C VAL A 87 -18.46 -35.99 -17.25
N GLN A 88 -18.44 -34.85 -17.92
CA GLN A 88 -17.43 -33.81 -17.73
C GLN A 88 -17.78 -32.96 -16.51
N LEU A 89 -16.78 -32.51 -15.76
CA LEU A 89 -16.95 -31.58 -14.63
C LEU A 89 -15.97 -30.42 -14.81
N PRO A 90 -16.44 -29.16 -14.91
CA PRO A 90 -15.55 -28.00 -15.08
C PRO A 90 -14.57 -27.81 -13.92
N GLU A 91 -13.29 -27.59 -14.23
CA GLU A 91 -12.25 -27.25 -13.25
C GLU A 91 -12.28 -25.77 -12.83
N LEU A 92 -12.98 -24.92 -13.60
CA LEU A 92 -13.09 -23.47 -13.38
C LEU A 92 -14.56 -23.02 -13.39
N LEU A 93 -14.89 -22.04 -12.55
CA LEU A 93 -16.17 -21.36 -12.55
C LEU A 93 -16.16 -20.17 -13.52
N ASP A 94 -16.59 -20.42 -14.76
CA ASP A 94 -16.69 -19.43 -15.82
C ASP A 94 -18.10 -18.81 -15.97
N GLU A 95 -18.26 -17.90 -16.92
CA GLU A 95 -19.52 -17.21 -17.22
C GLU A 95 -20.63 -18.18 -17.67
N ARG A 96 -20.29 -19.25 -18.40
CA ARG A 96 -21.24 -20.25 -18.90
C ARG A 96 -21.86 -21.04 -17.74
N LEU A 97 -21.02 -21.51 -16.82
CA LEU A 97 -21.46 -22.20 -15.62
C LEU A 97 -22.20 -21.25 -14.66
N ALA A 98 -21.70 -20.03 -14.47
CA ALA A 98 -22.33 -19.04 -13.61
C ALA A 98 -23.73 -18.63 -14.09
N TYR A 99 -23.94 -18.44 -15.40
CA TYR A 99 -25.28 -18.24 -15.98
C TYR A 99 -26.21 -19.42 -15.68
N LEU A 100 -25.75 -20.66 -15.89
CA LEU A 100 -26.57 -21.85 -15.63
C LEU A 100 -26.92 -22.00 -14.14
N LEU A 101 -26.00 -21.65 -13.24
CA LEU A 101 -26.25 -21.57 -11.80
C LEU A 101 -27.26 -20.46 -11.47
N GLY A 102 -27.13 -19.28 -12.07
CA GLY A 102 -28.06 -18.17 -11.90
C GLY A 102 -29.49 -18.58 -12.26
N TYR A 103 -29.67 -19.17 -13.44
CA TYR A 103 -30.97 -19.69 -13.89
C TYR A 103 -31.50 -20.78 -12.96
N SER A 104 -30.63 -21.69 -12.52
CA SER A 104 -30.99 -22.70 -11.53
C SER A 104 -31.47 -22.10 -10.22
N TYR A 105 -30.92 -20.95 -9.78
CA TYR A 105 -31.31 -20.32 -8.52
C TYR A 105 -32.67 -19.59 -8.62
N GLY A 106 -33.14 -19.26 -9.83
CA GLY A 106 -34.53 -18.90 -10.12
C GLY A 106 -35.43 -20.13 -10.31
N ASP A 107 -35.61 -20.57 -11.55
CA ASP A 107 -36.57 -21.62 -11.95
C ASP A 107 -36.03 -23.07 -11.87
N GLY A 108 -34.85 -23.28 -11.29
CA GLY A 108 -34.29 -24.62 -11.06
C GLY A 108 -34.78 -25.31 -9.78
N TYR A 109 -34.95 -26.63 -9.83
CA TYR A 109 -35.18 -27.47 -8.64
C TYR A 109 -34.45 -28.82 -8.72
N VAL A 110 -34.12 -29.37 -7.54
CA VAL A 110 -33.46 -30.68 -7.41
C VAL A 110 -34.50 -31.74 -7.09
N HIS A 111 -34.70 -32.69 -7.99
CA HIS A 111 -35.53 -33.87 -7.76
C HIS A 111 -34.72 -34.93 -7.00
N TRP A 112 -35.06 -35.11 -5.72
CA TRP A 112 -34.49 -36.14 -4.86
C TRP A 112 -35.32 -37.43 -4.98
N GLY A 113 -34.67 -38.53 -5.38
CA GLY A 113 -35.29 -39.85 -5.40
C GLY A 113 -35.83 -40.28 -4.03
N ARG A 114 -36.93 -41.05 -4.02
CA ARG A 114 -37.59 -41.50 -2.78
C ARG A 114 -36.64 -42.38 -1.97
N LYS A 115 -36.40 -42.04 -0.69
CA LYS A 115 -35.47 -42.76 0.24
C LYS A 115 -35.66 -44.28 0.37
N VAL A 116 -36.74 -44.85 -0.16
CA VAL A 116 -37.13 -46.26 0.00
C VAL A 116 -37.00 -47.08 -1.30
N SER A 117 -36.93 -46.43 -2.48
CA SER A 117 -36.67 -47.13 -3.75
C SER A 117 -35.54 -46.47 -4.55
N TRP A 118 -34.52 -47.27 -4.86
CA TRP A 118 -33.32 -46.85 -5.62
C TRP A 118 -33.58 -46.62 -7.12
N GLU A 119 -34.85 -46.67 -7.54
CA GLU A 119 -35.32 -46.64 -8.92
C GLU A 119 -35.54 -45.22 -9.46
N ALA A 120 -35.75 -44.24 -8.56
CA ALA A 120 -35.97 -42.85 -8.92
C ALA A 120 -34.62 -42.09 -9.03
N PRO A 121 -34.17 -41.70 -10.24
CA PRO A 121 -32.88 -41.02 -10.40
C PRO A 121 -32.89 -39.62 -9.77
N LYS A 122 -31.77 -39.21 -9.17
CA LYS A 122 -31.54 -37.79 -8.86
C LYS A 122 -31.52 -36.99 -10.17
N ALA A 123 -32.20 -35.85 -10.21
CA ALA A 123 -32.16 -34.93 -11.34
C ALA A 123 -32.13 -33.47 -10.89
N ILE A 124 -31.49 -32.62 -11.68
CA ILE A 124 -31.71 -31.17 -11.61
C ILE A 124 -32.60 -30.80 -12.79
N LYS A 125 -33.65 -30.02 -12.55
CA LYS A 125 -34.65 -29.63 -13.55
C LYS A 125 -34.77 -28.11 -13.57
N PHE A 126 -34.84 -27.53 -14.76
CA PHE A 126 -35.05 -26.10 -14.98
C PHE A 126 -36.40 -25.91 -15.66
N ALA A 127 -37.34 -25.19 -15.03
CA ALA A 127 -38.57 -24.81 -15.70
C ALA A 127 -38.27 -23.69 -16.72
N THR A 128 -38.91 -23.74 -17.89
CA THR A 128 -38.73 -22.76 -18.98
C THR A 128 -40.10 -22.46 -19.59
N ALA A 129 -40.46 -21.19 -19.72
CA ALA A 129 -41.74 -20.78 -20.29
C ALA A 129 -41.73 -20.86 -21.83
N ASP A 130 -42.86 -21.23 -22.44
CA ASP A 130 -42.96 -21.47 -23.88
C ASP A 130 -42.83 -20.22 -24.75
N GLU A 131 -43.01 -19.04 -24.15
CA GLU A 131 -42.78 -17.73 -24.77
C GLU A 131 -41.30 -17.47 -25.12
N TYR A 132 -40.35 -18.17 -24.49
CA TYR A 132 -38.90 -17.95 -24.62
C TYR A 132 -38.16 -19.25 -25.01
N PRO A 133 -38.41 -19.80 -26.21
CA PRO A 133 -37.83 -21.07 -26.66
C PRO A 133 -36.30 -21.01 -26.78
N ASP A 134 -35.74 -19.83 -27.03
CA ASP A 134 -34.32 -19.52 -27.11
C ASP A 134 -33.60 -19.72 -25.77
N ILE A 135 -34.24 -19.36 -24.64
CA ILE A 135 -33.69 -19.62 -23.29
C ILE A 135 -33.57 -21.13 -23.06
N ARG A 136 -34.60 -21.90 -23.45
CA ARG A 136 -34.62 -23.37 -23.34
C ARG A 136 -33.54 -24.01 -24.21
N GLU A 137 -33.35 -23.53 -25.44
CA GLU A 137 -32.27 -23.98 -26.34
C GLU A 137 -30.88 -23.64 -25.79
N ARG A 138 -30.69 -22.43 -25.23
CA ARG A 138 -29.45 -21.99 -24.56
C ARG A 138 -29.10 -22.91 -23.38
N LEU A 139 -30.07 -23.24 -22.53
CA LEU A 139 -29.89 -24.16 -21.38
C LEU A 139 -29.54 -25.59 -21.84
N VAL A 140 -30.20 -26.09 -22.89
CA VAL A 140 -29.88 -27.41 -23.48
C VAL A 140 -28.47 -27.44 -24.06
N GLY A 141 -28.03 -26.35 -24.73
CA GLY A 141 -26.66 -26.19 -25.21
C GLY A 141 -25.63 -26.21 -24.07
N LEU A 142 -25.84 -25.39 -23.05
CA LEU A 142 -24.93 -25.27 -21.89
C LEU A 142 -24.76 -26.59 -21.14
N VAL A 143 -25.81 -27.40 -20.96
CA VAL A 143 -25.72 -28.71 -20.30
C VAL A 143 -24.86 -29.70 -21.09
N ARG A 144 -25.00 -29.71 -22.43
CA ARG A 144 -24.16 -30.53 -23.31
C ARG A 144 -22.71 -30.07 -23.29
N GLU A 145 -22.47 -28.76 -23.36
CA GLU A 145 -21.14 -28.15 -23.45
C GLU A 145 -20.34 -28.26 -22.14
N LEU A 146 -20.96 -28.00 -20.99
CA LEU A 146 -20.27 -27.99 -19.70
C LEU A 146 -20.06 -29.38 -19.10
N PHE A 147 -20.99 -30.32 -19.35
CA PHE A 147 -21.04 -31.60 -18.63
C PHE A 147 -21.03 -32.85 -19.51
N ALA A 148 -21.02 -32.72 -20.85
CA ALA A 148 -21.19 -33.83 -21.79
C ALA A 148 -22.44 -34.69 -21.50
N LEU A 149 -23.51 -34.04 -21.01
CA LEU A 149 -24.79 -34.67 -20.65
C LEU A 149 -25.88 -34.28 -21.65
N GLU A 150 -26.74 -35.25 -21.99
CA GLU A 150 -27.91 -35.02 -22.84
C GLU A 150 -29.15 -34.75 -21.97
N PRO A 151 -29.71 -33.53 -21.96
CA PRO A 151 -30.89 -33.19 -21.18
C PRO A 151 -32.19 -33.70 -21.84
N THR A 152 -33.14 -34.15 -21.03
CA THR A 152 -34.49 -34.50 -21.49
C THR A 152 -35.40 -33.28 -21.39
N VAL A 153 -36.12 -32.91 -22.45
CA VAL A 153 -37.16 -31.88 -22.39
C VAL A 153 -38.50 -32.55 -22.11
N GLU A 154 -39.12 -32.19 -21.00
CA GLU A 154 -40.39 -32.74 -20.51
C GLU A 154 -41.47 -31.65 -20.49
N VAL A 155 -42.74 -32.02 -20.66
CA VAL A 155 -43.87 -31.09 -20.46
C VAL A 155 -43.98 -30.78 -18.96
N GLY A 156 -44.09 -29.50 -18.61
CA GLY A 156 -44.27 -29.01 -17.24
C GLY A 156 -45.72 -28.68 -16.90
N ASP A 157 -45.91 -27.98 -15.78
CA ASP A 157 -47.22 -27.43 -15.40
C ASP A 157 -47.48 -26.11 -16.14
N GLY A 158 -48.61 -26.03 -16.86
CA GLY A 158 -48.99 -24.83 -17.61
C GLY A 158 -48.29 -24.72 -18.98
N ALA A 159 -47.96 -23.48 -19.39
CA ALA A 159 -47.28 -23.19 -20.66
C ALA A 159 -45.74 -23.20 -20.48
N CYS A 160 -45.24 -24.28 -19.90
CA CYS A 160 -43.84 -24.45 -19.51
C CYS A 160 -43.32 -25.85 -19.85
N HIS A 161 -42.05 -25.92 -20.23
CA HIS A 161 -41.30 -27.18 -20.37
C HIS A 161 -40.18 -27.25 -19.33
N ASN A 162 -39.94 -28.45 -18.79
CA ASN A 162 -38.84 -28.74 -17.88
C ASN A 162 -37.63 -29.30 -18.67
N VAL A 163 -36.48 -28.63 -18.57
CA VAL A 163 -35.19 -29.19 -19.02
C VAL A 163 -34.61 -30.02 -17.88
N ALA A 164 -34.64 -31.34 -18.01
CA ALA A 164 -34.28 -32.29 -16.97
C ALA A 164 -32.91 -32.96 -17.22
N VAL A 165 -32.00 -32.81 -16.26
CA VAL A 165 -30.64 -33.37 -16.29
C VAL A 165 -30.50 -34.46 -15.23
N TYR A 166 -30.57 -35.71 -15.68
CA TYR A 166 -30.56 -36.91 -14.82
C TYR A 166 -29.15 -37.36 -14.43
N SER A 167 -28.41 -36.55 -13.67
CA SER A 167 -27.05 -36.90 -13.21
C SER A 167 -26.87 -36.72 -11.70
N ARG A 168 -26.62 -37.85 -11.01
CA ARG A 168 -26.17 -37.85 -9.61
C ARG A 168 -24.78 -37.22 -9.46
N ILE A 169 -23.85 -37.49 -10.38
CA ILE A 169 -22.47 -36.99 -10.31
C ILE A 169 -22.47 -35.46 -10.30
N LEU A 170 -23.28 -34.85 -11.17
CA LEU A 170 -23.45 -33.39 -11.23
C LEU A 170 -23.98 -32.81 -9.90
N ILE A 171 -25.01 -33.43 -9.32
CA ILE A 171 -25.62 -32.93 -8.07
C ILE A 171 -24.67 -33.10 -6.87
N ASP A 172 -24.03 -34.28 -6.74
CA ASP A 172 -23.07 -34.56 -5.68
C ASP A 172 -21.81 -33.65 -5.82
N TRP A 173 -21.46 -33.19 -7.03
CA TRP A 173 -20.38 -32.23 -7.30
C TRP A 173 -20.77 -30.76 -7.03
N LEU A 174 -21.98 -30.34 -7.40
CA LEU A 174 -22.54 -29.04 -7.04
C LEU A 174 -22.60 -28.88 -5.51
N GLU A 175 -22.99 -29.94 -4.80
CA GLU A 175 -23.02 -29.99 -3.33
C GLU A 175 -21.62 -29.81 -2.72
N GLN A 176 -20.61 -30.53 -3.22
CA GLN A 176 -19.21 -30.45 -2.75
C GLN A 176 -18.55 -29.08 -2.99
N ASN A 177 -19.01 -28.32 -3.99
CA ASN A 177 -18.51 -26.98 -4.31
C ASN A 177 -19.37 -25.85 -3.72
N GLY A 178 -20.41 -26.15 -2.94
CA GLY A 178 -21.29 -25.15 -2.34
C GLY A 178 -22.22 -24.44 -3.34
N MET A 179 -22.47 -25.04 -4.50
CA MET A 179 -23.24 -24.49 -5.62
C MET A 179 -24.65 -25.09 -5.75
N LEU A 180 -25.09 -25.90 -4.78
CA LEU A 180 -26.41 -26.55 -4.81
C LEU A 180 -27.46 -25.71 -4.08
N LYS A 181 -28.60 -25.47 -4.74
CA LYS A 181 -29.69 -24.60 -4.30
C LYS A 181 -30.37 -25.07 -3.01
N SER A 182 -30.40 -24.20 -1.99
CA SER A 182 -31.14 -24.35 -0.73
C SER A 182 -32.66 -24.19 -0.90
N ARG A 183 -33.43 -24.31 0.20
CA ARG A 183 -34.87 -24.00 0.21
C ARG A 183 -35.13 -22.50 -0.03
N SER A 184 -36.27 -22.19 -0.66
CA SER A 184 -36.55 -20.88 -1.29
C SER A 184 -36.65 -19.67 -0.36
N GLU A 185 -36.79 -19.86 0.95
CA GLU A 185 -36.77 -18.75 1.94
C GLU A 185 -35.36 -18.44 2.47
N GLU A 186 -34.50 -19.46 2.55
CA GLU A 186 -33.10 -19.37 3.04
C GLU A 186 -32.07 -19.25 1.89
N ILE A 187 -32.52 -19.12 0.64
CA ILE A 187 -31.67 -19.06 -0.54
C ILE A 187 -30.78 -17.79 -0.53
N ARG A 188 -29.50 -17.99 -0.88
CA ARG A 188 -28.42 -17.01 -0.95
C ARG A 188 -27.61 -17.25 -2.21
N VAL A 189 -26.87 -16.25 -2.68
CA VAL A 189 -25.88 -16.44 -3.75
C VAL A 189 -24.70 -17.28 -3.21
N PRO A 190 -24.17 -18.26 -3.98
CA PRO A 190 -23.01 -19.04 -3.55
C PRO A 190 -21.75 -18.19 -3.33
N ASP A 191 -21.00 -18.46 -2.25
CA ASP A 191 -19.73 -17.80 -1.91
C ASP A 191 -18.64 -17.92 -2.99
N VAL A 192 -18.78 -18.86 -3.94
CA VAL A 192 -17.89 -18.96 -5.11
C VAL A 192 -18.13 -17.82 -6.12
N ILE A 193 -19.37 -17.33 -6.28
CA ILE A 193 -19.71 -16.23 -7.19
C ILE A 193 -19.07 -14.93 -6.68
N PHE A 194 -19.16 -14.65 -5.38
CA PHE A 194 -18.54 -13.47 -4.74
C PHE A 194 -16.99 -13.45 -4.81
N ARG A 195 -16.35 -14.59 -5.12
CA ARG A 195 -14.89 -14.71 -5.29
C ARG A 195 -14.45 -14.78 -6.76
N SER A 196 -15.39 -14.73 -7.70
CA SER A 196 -15.13 -14.83 -9.14
C SER A 196 -14.97 -13.44 -9.79
N PRO A 197 -14.47 -13.36 -11.05
CA PRO A 197 -14.43 -12.11 -11.82
C PRO A 197 -15.79 -11.41 -11.92
N SER A 198 -15.78 -10.10 -12.15
CA SER A 198 -16.99 -9.29 -12.36
C SER A 198 -17.89 -9.84 -13.49
N SER A 199 -17.30 -10.31 -14.58
CA SER A 199 -17.99 -10.99 -15.70
C SER A 199 -18.79 -12.22 -15.24
N VAL A 200 -18.21 -13.05 -14.38
CA VAL A 200 -18.82 -14.26 -13.82
C VAL A 200 -19.95 -13.90 -12.84
N MET A 201 -19.76 -12.87 -12.01
CA MET A 201 -20.84 -12.29 -11.18
C MET A 201 -22.00 -11.78 -12.04
N GLY A 202 -21.70 -11.06 -13.13
CA GLY A 202 -22.68 -10.53 -14.08
C GLY A 202 -23.43 -11.64 -14.81
N ALA A 203 -22.75 -12.71 -15.21
CA ALA A 203 -23.36 -13.87 -15.84
C ALA A 203 -24.34 -14.61 -14.90
N PHE A 204 -24.01 -14.77 -13.62
CA PHE A 204 -24.94 -15.30 -12.62
C PHE A 204 -26.18 -14.42 -12.48
N VAL A 205 -26.01 -13.10 -12.42
CA VAL A 205 -27.13 -12.13 -12.36
C VAL A 205 -27.99 -12.19 -13.63
N ALA A 206 -27.38 -12.38 -14.80
CA ALA A 206 -28.09 -12.54 -16.07
C ALA A 206 -28.92 -13.83 -16.12
N GLY A 207 -28.34 -14.97 -15.74
CA GLY A 207 -29.07 -16.23 -15.64
C GLY A 207 -30.23 -16.17 -14.65
N TYR A 208 -30.02 -15.52 -13.49
CA TYR A 208 -31.08 -15.30 -12.50
C TYR A 208 -32.18 -14.35 -13.02
N PHE A 209 -31.85 -13.42 -13.92
CA PHE A 209 -32.82 -12.51 -14.56
C PHE A 209 -33.60 -13.18 -15.71
N ASP A 210 -33.00 -14.11 -16.44
CA ASP A 210 -33.73 -14.84 -17.49
C ASP A 210 -34.73 -15.87 -16.91
N ALA A 211 -34.65 -16.15 -15.60
CA ALA A 211 -35.67 -16.83 -14.79
C ALA A 211 -36.61 -15.84 -14.06
N ASP A 212 -36.24 -15.36 -12.85
CA ASP A 212 -37.07 -14.53 -11.96
C ASP A 212 -37.20 -13.04 -12.40
N GLY A 213 -36.63 -12.65 -13.55
CA GLY A 213 -36.41 -11.25 -13.94
C GLY A 213 -37.51 -10.60 -14.79
N CYS A 214 -38.03 -9.49 -14.27
CA CYS A 214 -39.10 -8.70 -14.87
C CYS A 214 -38.58 -7.37 -15.44
N ASP A 215 -38.83 -7.11 -16.72
CA ASP A 215 -38.72 -5.77 -17.31
C ASP A 215 -40.07 -5.04 -17.21
N ARG A 216 -40.07 -3.90 -16.51
CA ARG A 216 -41.28 -3.09 -16.25
C ARG A 216 -41.34 -1.85 -17.15
N GLY A 217 -40.73 -1.94 -18.33
CA GLY A 217 -40.78 -0.92 -19.38
C GLY A 217 -39.90 0.31 -19.09
N SER A 218 -39.94 1.27 -20.01
CA SER A 218 -39.12 2.50 -19.98
C SER A 218 -39.19 3.26 -18.65
N LYS A 219 -40.36 3.25 -17.99
CA LYS A 219 -40.63 3.90 -16.71
C LYS A 219 -40.33 3.04 -15.47
N GLY A 220 -40.45 1.71 -15.54
CA GLY A 220 -40.27 0.81 -14.40
C GLY A 220 -38.86 0.22 -14.29
N GLY A 221 -38.30 -0.25 -15.41
CA GLY A 221 -36.98 -0.88 -15.48
C GLY A 221 -36.92 -2.33 -15.03
N TYR A 222 -35.70 -2.84 -14.98
CA TYR A 222 -35.41 -4.23 -14.62
C TYR A 222 -35.58 -4.44 -13.11
N GLY A 223 -36.13 -5.59 -12.72
CA GLY A 223 -36.22 -5.97 -11.33
C GLY A 223 -36.50 -7.45 -11.11
N PHE A 224 -36.29 -7.88 -9.87
CA PHE A 224 -36.45 -9.25 -9.40
C PHE A 224 -37.42 -9.23 -8.22
N ASP A 225 -38.35 -10.18 -8.15
CA ASP A 225 -39.25 -10.35 -7.01
C ASP A 225 -38.95 -11.69 -6.34
N SER A 226 -38.79 -11.71 -5.01
CA SER A 226 -38.47 -12.94 -4.27
C SER A 226 -39.05 -12.93 -2.87
N VAL A 227 -39.31 -14.12 -2.33
CA VAL A 227 -39.66 -14.31 -0.92
C VAL A 227 -38.43 -14.31 0.00
N SER A 228 -37.20 -14.38 -0.53
CA SER A 228 -35.98 -14.25 0.28
C SER A 228 -35.34 -12.87 0.12
N ILE A 229 -35.34 -12.10 1.22
CA ILE A 229 -34.57 -10.86 1.33
C ILE A 229 -33.05 -11.09 1.28
N GLY A 230 -32.58 -12.30 1.63
CA GLY A 230 -31.16 -12.68 1.57
C GLY A 230 -30.65 -12.68 0.14
N MET A 231 -31.29 -13.46 -0.74
CA MET A 231 -30.99 -13.51 -2.17
C MET A 231 -30.99 -12.12 -2.83
N LEU A 232 -31.99 -11.27 -2.55
CA LEU A 232 -32.03 -9.94 -3.16
C LEU A 232 -30.94 -9.00 -2.62
N ARG A 233 -30.53 -9.10 -1.35
CA ARG A 233 -29.37 -8.38 -0.82
C ARG A 233 -28.06 -8.83 -1.44
N ASP A 234 -27.94 -10.12 -1.76
CA ASP A 234 -26.76 -10.66 -2.45
C ASP A 234 -26.70 -10.18 -3.91
N ILE A 235 -27.82 -10.26 -4.64
CA ILE A 235 -27.94 -9.71 -6.00
C ILE A 235 -27.68 -8.19 -6.00
N GLN A 236 -28.15 -7.45 -4.99
CA GLN A 236 -27.83 -6.02 -4.81
C GLN A 236 -26.32 -5.76 -4.68
N GLN A 237 -25.56 -6.66 -4.03
CA GLN A 237 -24.11 -6.57 -3.93
C GLN A 237 -23.40 -6.95 -5.24
N LEU A 238 -23.80 -8.04 -5.92
CA LEU A 238 -23.24 -8.42 -7.23
C LEU A 238 -23.45 -7.31 -8.28
N LEU A 239 -24.61 -6.64 -8.23
CA LEU A 239 -24.92 -5.49 -9.06
C LEU A 239 -24.00 -4.29 -8.72
N ALA A 240 -23.80 -3.96 -7.44
CA ALA A 240 -22.90 -2.88 -7.03
C ALA A 240 -21.43 -3.15 -7.41
N ALA A 241 -20.97 -4.40 -7.30
CA ALA A 241 -19.66 -4.85 -7.78
C ALA A 241 -19.51 -4.66 -9.30
N ASN A 242 -20.57 -4.90 -10.07
CA ASN A 242 -20.64 -4.63 -11.51
C ASN A 242 -21.01 -3.17 -11.86
N GLY A 243 -20.86 -2.23 -10.93
CA GLY A 243 -21.12 -0.81 -11.20
C GLY A 243 -22.59 -0.46 -11.46
N ILE A 244 -23.54 -1.28 -10.97
CA ILE A 244 -24.99 -1.12 -11.13
C ILE A 244 -25.65 -0.81 -9.78
N MET A 245 -26.16 0.42 -9.64
CA MET A 245 -26.91 0.83 -8.45
C MET A 245 -28.37 0.33 -8.51
N SER A 246 -28.82 -0.31 -7.44
CA SER A 246 -30.17 -0.87 -7.28
C SER A 246 -30.90 -0.32 -6.05
N HIS A 247 -32.13 -0.80 -5.80
CA HIS A 247 -32.94 -0.51 -4.61
C HIS A 247 -33.81 -1.72 -4.29
N ILE A 248 -33.90 -2.12 -3.02
CA ILE A 248 -34.83 -3.15 -2.54
C ILE A 248 -36.01 -2.49 -1.81
N HIS A 249 -37.23 -2.94 -2.08
CA HIS A 249 -38.44 -2.63 -1.31
C HIS A 249 -39.10 -3.92 -0.84
N SER A 250 -39.79 -3.88 0.30
CA SER A 250 -40.59 -4.99 0.84
C SER A 250 -42.06 -4.62 0.81
N THR A 251 -42.93 -5.54 0.37
CA THR A 251 -44.38 -5.40 0.48
C THR A 251 -44.91 -6.55 1.33
N ASP A 252 -45.42 -6.23 2.53
CA ASP A 252 -46.17 -7.23 3.30
C ASP A 252 -47.56 -7.43 2.67
N ARG A 253 -48.01 -8.69 2.71
CA ARG A 253 -49.32 -9.17 2.24
C ARG A 253 -49.89 -10.24 3.19
N SER A 254 -49.35 -10.34 4.40
CA SER A 254 -49.76 -11.26 5.46
C SER A 254 -51.28 -11.23 5.72
N GLU A 255 -51.87 -10.03 5.77
CA GLU A 255 -53.33 -9.80 5.92
C GLU A 255 -54.17 -10.43 4.80
N GLN A 256 -53.59 -10.66 3.62
CA GLN A 256 -54.23 -11.27 2.46
C GLN A 256 -53.94 -12.78 2.36
N GLY A 257 -53.25 -13.37 3.34
CA GLY A 257 -52.83 -14.78 3.34
C GLY A 257 -51.60 -15.09 2.47
N TRP A 258 -50.96 -14.06 1.89
CA TRP A 258 -49.76 -14.22 1.08
C TRP A 258 -48.49 -13.93 1.88
N ARG A 259 -47.38 -14.57 1.51
CA ARG A 259 -46.06 -14.26 2.07
C ARG A 259 -45.65 -12.83 1.69
N THR A 260 -44.85 -12.19 2.54
CA THR A 260 -44.12 -10.94 2.21
C THR A 260 -43.32 -11.13 0.93
N ILE A 261 -43.43 -10.17 0.00
CA ILE A 261 -42.65 -10.18 -1.24
C ILE A 261 -41.64 -9.03 -1.19
N HIS A 262 -40.37 -9.38 -1.37
CA HIS A 262 -39.27 -8.44 -1.55
C HIS A 262 -39.05 -8.21 -3.04
N ARG A 263 -38.67 -6.99 -3.41
CA ARG A 263 -38.55 -6.54 -4.79
C ARG A 263 -37.30 -5.69 -4.97
N LEU A 264 -36.37 -6.15 -5.80
CA LEU A 264 -35.20 -5.39 -6.24
C LEU A 264 -35.51 -4.70 -7.56
N CYS A 265 -35.10 -3.43 -7.72
CA CYS A 265 -35.25 -2.65 -8.94
C CYS A 265 -33.93 -1.93 -9.33
N VAL A 266 -33.56 -2.00 -10.61
CA VAL A 266 -32.46 -1.22 -11.22
C VAL A 266 -33.04 -0.02 -11.94
N THR A 267 -32.62 1.20 -11.56
CA THR A 267 -33.25 2.44 -12.04
C THR A 267 -32.25 3.58 -12.32
N GLY A 268 -32.64 4.47 -13.24
CA GLY A 268 -31.77 5.48 -13.84
C GLY A 268 -31.15 4.99 -15.15
N ALA A 269 -30.93 5.89 -16.12
CA ALA A 269 -30.56 5.51 -17.49
C ALA A 269 -29.22 4.75 -17.57
N GLU A 270 -28.22 5.26 -16.84
CA GLU A 270 -26.86 4.69 -16.76
C GLU A 270 -26.88 3.22 -16.32
N PHE A 271 -27.57 2.92 -15.23
CA PHE A 271 -27.60 1.59 -14.63
C PHE A 271 -28.51 0.62 -15.38
N LYS A 272 -29.55 1.12 -16.08
CA LYS A 272 -30.26 0.34 -17.10
C LYS A 272 -29.34 -0.07 -18.26
N GLU A 273 -28.57 0.87 -18.79
CA GLU A 273 -27.65 0.61 -19.91
C GLU A 273 -26.60 -0.45 -19.51
N ARG A 274 -25.96 -0.29 -18.35
CA ARG A 274 -25.01 -1.27 -17.79
C ARG A 274 -25.64 -2.64 -17.60
N MET A 275 -26.85 -2.71 -17.01
CA MET A 275 -27.59 -3.99 -16.88
C MET A 275 -27.84 -4.65 -18.24
N SER A 276 -28.22 -3.88 -19.27
CA SER A 276 -28.47 -4.41 -20.61
C SER A 276 -27.24 -4.96 -21.33
N ARG A 277 -26.02 -4.74 -20.81
CA ARG A 277 -24.78 -5.37 -21.35
C ARG A 277 -24.61 -6.81 -20.90
N PHE A 278 -25.25 -7.23 -19.81
CA PHE A 278 -25.24 -8.62 -19.33
C PHE A 278 -26.39 -9.47 -19.90
N LEU A 279 -27.41 -8.83 -20.47
CA LEU A 279 -28.64 -9.49 -20.90
C LEU A 279 -28.67 -9.63 -22.43
N ASP A 280 -28.59 -10.86 -22.92
CA ASP A 280 -28.78 -11.18 -24.35
C ASP A 280 -30.28 -11.19 -24.68
N LEU A 281 -30.85 -9.98 -24.75
CA LEU A 281 -32.28 -9.73 -24.92
C LEU A 281 -32.72 -9.99 -26.37
N SER A 282 -33.12 -11.23 -26.63
CA SER A 282 -33.71 -11.72 -27.88
C SER A 282 -35.06 -11.08 -28.20
N ASN A 283 -35.94 -10.94 -27.19
CA ASN A 283 -37.34 -10.53 -27.34
C ASN A 283 -37.84 -9.49 -26.32
N LYS A 284 -37.00 -8.98 -25.41
CA LYS A 284 -37.35 -7.87 -24.49
C LYS A 284 -36.71 -6.57 -24.99
N ASP A 285 -37.48 -5.49 -25.04
CA ASP A 285 -37.16 -4.25 -25.77
C ASP A 285 -35.79 -3.63 -25.39
N LYS A 286 -35.00 -3.17 -26.37
CA LYS A 286 -33.65 -2.58 -26.15
C LYS A 286 -33.76 -1.14 -25.62
N GLN A 287 -34.13 -0.99 -24.35
CA GLN A 287 -34.48 0.28 -23.67
C GLN A 287 -33.29 1.23 -23.39
N THR A 288 -32.72 1.84 -24.42
CA THR A 288 -31.64 2.85 -24.30
C THR A 288 -32.10 4.24 -23.79
N SER A 289 -33.41 4.49 -23.65
CA SER A 289 -34.01 5.84 -23.57
C SER A 289 -34.89 6.15 -22.34
N GLY A 290 -34.45 5.74 -21.13
CA GLY A 290 -35.12 6.09 -19.87
C GLY A 290 -34.84 7.52 -19.37
N PHE A 291 -35.83 8.43 -19.39
CA PHE A 291 -35.62 9.87 -19.09
C PHE A 291 -35.57 10.29 -17.60
N ARG A 292 -35.77 9.40 -16.61
CA ARG A 292 -35.87 9.78 -15.18
C ARG A 292 -34.65 9.36 -14.34
N ASN A 293 -33.78 10.33 -14.03
CA ASN A 293 -32.71 10.20 -13.04
C ASN A 293 -33.09 10.95 -11.75
N HIS A 294 -33.73 10.29 -10.78
CA HIS A 294 -34.17 10.93 -9.52
C HIS A 294 -33.63 10.29 -8.23
N GLY A 295 -32.86 9.20 -8.31
CA GLY A 295 -32.19 8.60 -7.14
C GLY A 295 -30.69 8.94 -7.05
N ASN A 296 -29.96 8.75 -8.15
CA ASN A 296 -28.50 8.64 -8.11
C ASN A 296 -27.86 10.01 -8.31
N SER A 297 -27.51 10.69 -7.21
CA SER A 297 -27.04 12.08 -7.21
C SER A 297 -26.15 12.43 -6.02
N TYR A 298 -25.25 13.39 -6.22
CA TYR A 298 -24.30 13.89 -5.22
C TYR A 298 -24.73 15.25 -4.68
N PRO A 299 -24.52 15.55 -3.38
CA PRO A 299 -24.80 16.85 -2.81
C PRO A 299 -23.82 17.92 -3.31
N ARG A 300 -24.13 19.20 -3.13
CA ARG A 300 -23.35 20.31 -3.70
C ARG A 300 -21.96 20.45 -3.07
N GLU A 301 -21.84 20.19 -1.78
CA GLU A 301 -20.60 20.15 -1.00
C GLU A 301 -19.62 19.05 -1.45
N ALA A 302 -20.11 18.01 -2.13
CA ALA A 302 -19.29 16.92 -2.64
C ALA A 302 -18.54 17.22 -3.95
N TRP A 303 -18.81 18.34 -4.62
CA TRP A 303 -18.13 18.66 -5.89
C TRP A 303 -17.91 20.16 -6.15
N LYS A 304 -18.65 21.07 -5.49
CA LYS A 304 -18.34 22.51 -5.52
C LYS A 304 -16.87 22.80 -5.12
N PRO A 305 -16.25 22.10 -4.14
CA PRO A 305 -14.82 22.26 -3.81
C PRO A 305 -13.84 21.62 -4.82
N MET A 306 -14.32 21.10 -5.95
CA MET A 306 -13.46 20.71 -7.08
C MET A 306 -13.18 21.89 -8.04
N GLU A 307 -13.77 23.06 -7.78
CA GLU A 307 -13.55 24.33 -8.53
C GLU A 307 -13.81 24.24 -10.05
N ILE A 308 -14.58 23.24 -10.48
CA ILE A 308 -14.88 22.94 -11.90
C ILE A 308 -15.51 24.17 -12.59
N PRO A 309 -14.86 24.75 -13.62
CA PRO A 309 -15.32 25.98 -14.27
C PRO A 309 -16.72 25.92 -14.90
N GLY A 310 -17.38 27.07 -14.96
CA GLY A 310 -18.79 27.21 -15.37
C GLY A 310 -19.16 26.57 -16.71
N ARG A 311 -18.24 26.57 -17.68
CA ARG A 311 -18.44 25.98 -19.02
C ARG A 311 -18.76 24.48 -18.97
N TYR A 312 -18.21 23.73 -18.01
CA TYR A 312 -18.31 22.27 -17.99
C TYR A 312 -19.72 21.77 -17.62
N TYR A 313 -20.42 22.46 -16.72
CA TYR A 313 -21.79 22.10 -16.34
C TYR A 313 -22.89 22.77 -17.19
N GLN A 314 -22.55 23.74 -18.05
CA GLN A 314 -23.51 24.44 -18.91
C GLN A 314 -24.26 23.48 -19.84
N GLY A 315 -25.60 23.48 -19.77
CA GLY A 315 -26.47 22.56 -20.52
C GLY A 315 -26.48 21.10 -20.01
N VAL A 316 -25.71 20.79 -18.96
CA VAL A 316 -25.63 19.46 -18.33
C VAL A 316 -26.30 19.45 -16.95
N TRP A 317 -26.17 20.56 -16.21
CA TRP A 317 -26.73 20.77 -14.89
C TRP A 317 -27.04 22.27 -14.65
N ASP A 318 -27.75 22.58 -13.56
CA ASP A 318 -28.31 23.89 -13.25
C ASP A 318 -27.83 24.34 -11.87
N SER A 319 -27.14 25.49 -11.82
CA SER A 319 -26.42 26.01 -10.65
C SER A 319 -27.27 26.35 -9.44
N THR A 320 -28.59 26.40 -9.60
CA THR A 320 -29.56 26.62 -8.52
C THR A 320 -29.88 25.35 -7.72
N LYS A 321 -29.60 24.16 -8.26
CA LYS A 321 -30.05 22.89 -7.67
C LYS A 321 -29.15 22.44 -6.50
N PRO A 322 -29.69 21.71 -5.51
CA PRO A 322 -28.91 21.24 -4.36
C PRO A 322 -28.07 19.98 -4.66
N ARG A 323 -28.38 19.23 -5.73
CA ARG A 323 -27.71 17.96 -6.08
C ARG A 323 -27.46 17.83 -7.58
N ILE A 324 -26.39 17.13 -7.97
CA ILE A 324 -26.06 16.77 -9.37
C ILE A 324 -26.23 15.27 -9.60
N SER A 325 -26.91 14.86 -10.66
CA SER A 325 -27.13 13.43 -10.95
C SER A 325 -25.88 12.74 -11.52
N TYR A 326 -25.72 11.44 -11.30
CA TYR A 326 -24.59 10.64 -11.81
C TYR A 326 -24.29 10.89 -13.30
N ARG A 327 -25.29 10.76 -14.18
CA ARG A 327 -25.17 11.00 -15.64
C ARG A 327 -24.94 12.48 -16.02
N ALA A 328 -25.10 13.41 -15.09
CA ALA A 328 -24.69 14.80 -15.29
C ALA A 328 -23.22 15.00 -14.89
N LEU A 329 -22.79 14.41 -13.77
CA LEU A 329 -21.40 14.45 -13.32
C LEU A 329 -20.46 13.66 -14.26
N SER A 330 -20.88 12.50 -14.77
CA SER A 330 -20.15 11.75 -15.81
C SER A 330 -19.93 12.59 -17.07
N ARG A 331 -20.97 13.24 -17.61
CA ARG A 331 -20.83 14.20 -18.72
C ARG A 331 -19.98 15.44 -18.40
N VAL A 332 -19.74 15.77 -17.13
CA VAL A 332 -18.77 16.79 -16.72
C VAL A 332 -17.34 16.20 -16.78
N LYS A 333 -17.14 14.95 -16.33
CA LYS A 333 -15.88 14.20 -16.49
C LYS A 333 -15.45 14.14 -17.95
N ASP A 334 -16.35 13.70 -18.84
CA ASP A 334 -16.06 13.51 -20.27
C ASP A 334 -15.62 14.83 -20.93
N ARG A 335 -16.27 15.95 -20.56
CA ARG A 335 -15.91 17.30 -21.05
C ARG A 335 -14.58 17.79 -20.47
N LEU A 336 -14.28 17.52 -19.20
CA LEU A 336 -12.98 17.83 -18.59
C LEU A 336 -11.87 17.04 -19.29
N GLN A 337 -12.09 15.76 -19.56
CA GLN A 337 -11.15 14.88 -20.25
C GLN A 337 -10.90 15.34 -21.71
N ALA A 338 -11.95 15.73 -22.44
CA ALA A 338 -11.83 16.29 -23.79
C ALA A 338 -11.08 17.64 -23.83
N ASP A 339 -11.24 18.50 -22.81
CA ASP A 339 -10.51 19.75 -22.63
C ASP A 339 -9.08 19.55 -22.03
N GLY A 340 -8.60 18.30 -21.91
CA GLY A 340 -7.27 17.98 -21.36
C GLY A 340 -7.11 18.23 -19.86
N GLN A 341 -8.20 18.44 -19.11
CA GLN A 341 -8.19 18.69 -17.67
C GLN A 341 -8.10 17.38 -16.85
N VAL A 342 -7.09 16.56 -17.16
CA VAL A 342 -6.94 15.17 -16.68
C VAL A 342 -7.10 15.06 -15.15
N ALA A 343 -6.36 15.84 -14.37
CA ALA A 343 -6.42 15.81 -12.90
C ALA A 343 -7.78 16.22 -12.29
N LEU A 344 -8.62 16.96 -13.03
CA LEU A 344 -10.00 17.25 -12.62
C LEU A 344 -10.97 16.14 -13.07
N ALA A 345 -10.73 15.52 -14.23
CA ALA A 345 -11.47 14.34 -14.66
C ALA A 345 -11.26 13.17 -13.69
N GLU A 346 -10.01 12.88 -13.29
CA GLU A 346 -9.65 11.84 -12.31
C GLU A 346 -10.33 12.06 -10.94
N ARG A 347 -10.35 13.30 -10.42
CA ARG A 347 -11.07 13.62 -9.17
C ARG A 347 -12.58 13.41 -9.28
N VAL A 348 -13.17 13.65 -10.45
CA VAL A 348 -14.59 13.37 -10.71
C VAL A 348 -14.83 11.86 -10.89
N GLU A 349 -13.89 11.13 -11.47
CA GLU A 349 -13.92 9.67 -11.64
C GLU A 349 -13.90 8.94 -10.29
N GLN A 350 -13.00 9.34 -9.38
CA GLN A 350 -12.96 8.86 -7.98
C GLN A 350 -14.31 9.05 -7.27
N LEU A 351 -15.01 10.16 -7.51
CA LEU A 351 -16.35 10.39 -6.97
C LEU A 351 -17.41 9.48 -7.64
N LEU A 352 -17.29 9.19 -8.94
CA LEU A 352 -18.18 8.32 -9.71
C LEU A 352 -18.02 6.82 -9.40
N HIS A 353 -16.93 6.40 -8.74
CA HIS A 353 -16.80 5.08 -8.10
C HIS A 353 -17.61 4.94 -6.80
N THR A 354 -18.27 6.00 -6.33
CA THR A 354 -19.13 5.94 -5.13
C THR A 354 -20.50 6.54 -5.41
N VAL A 355 -21.53 6.13 -4.66
CA VAL A 355 -22.87 6.75 -4.71
C VAL A 355 -23.34 7.03 -3.28
N PRO A 356 -23.68 8.29 -2.94
CA PRO A 356 -24.32 8.60 -1.68
C PRO A 356 -25.69 7.93 -1.59
N ASP A 357 -25.94 7.30 -0.45
CA ASP A 357 -27.29 6.98 -0.02
C ASP A 357 -27.48 7.32 1.47
N ARG A 358 -28.72 7.65 1.82
CA ARG A 358 -29.05 8.21 3.12
C ARG A 358 -29.36 7.10 4.13
N ILE A 359 -28.79 7.17 5.33
CA ILE A 359 -29.14 6.29 6.45
C ILE A 359 -30.59 6.55 6.88
N VAL A 360 -31.37 5.48 7.06
CA VAL A 360 -32.78 5.53 7.49
C VAL A 360 -33.07 4.77 8.78
N SER A 361 -32.20 3.83 9.19
CA SER A 361 -32.20 3.30 10.56
C SER A 361 -30.81 2.91 11.03
N ILE A 362 -30.59 2.99 12.35
CA ILE A 362 -29.43 2.48 13.07
C ILE A 362 -29.99 1.73 14.29
N GLU A 363 -29.91 0.40 14.29
CA GLU A 363 -30.59 -0.47 15.24
C GLU A 363 -29.56 -1.30 16.03
N SER A 364 -29.67 -1.36 17.36
CA SER A 364 -28.84 -2.28 18.15
C SER A 364 -29.31 -3.72 17.92
N VAL A 365 -28.40 -4.60 17.50
CA VAL A 365 -28.70 -6.02 17.19
C VAL A 365 -28.06 -7.00 18.18
N GLY A 366 -27.42 -6.50 19.24
CA GLY A 366 -26.85 -7.30 20.33
C GLY A 366 -25.34 -7.10 20.46
N VAL A 367 -24.62 -8.18 20.76
CA VAL A 367 -23.15 -8.21 20.85
C VAL A 367 -22.60 -9.34 20.00
N SER A 368 -21.40 -9.17 19.45
CA SER A 368 -20.73 -10.19 18.64
C SER A 368 -19.21 -10.16 18.89
N PRO A 369 -18.48 -11.27 18.73
CA PRO A 369 -17.02 -11.24 18.57
C PRO A 369 -16.67 -10.40 17.34
N VAL A 370 -15.78 -9.41 17.51
CA VAL A 370 -15.40 -8.49 16.42
C VAL A 370 -13.94 -8.73 16.05
N PHE A 371 -13.67 -8.67 14.75
CA PHE A 371 -12.35 -8.85 14.17
C PHE A 371 -12.02 -7.65 13.29
N ASP A 372 -10.85 -7.06 13.50
CA ASP A 372 -10.25 -6.15 12.52
C ASP A 372 -9.40 -7.00 11.56
N PHE A 373 -9.47 -6.67 10.28
CA PHE A 373 -8.73 -7.36 9.23
C PHE A 373 -7.71 -6.41 8.62
N GLU A 374 -6.43 -6.72 8.77
CA GLU A 374 -5.34 -5.99 8.11
C GLU A 374 -5.08 -6.60 6.74
N VAL A 375 -5.40 -5.84 5.68
CA VAL A 375 -5.01 -6.15 4.29
C VAL A 375 -3.71 -5.44 3.91
N GLU A 376 -2.97 -6.01 2.96
CA GLU A 376 -1.71 -5.47 2.46
C GLU A 376 -1.97 -4.27 1.54
N ASP A 377 -1.90 -3.07 2.12
CA ASP A 377 -2.04 -1.72 1.50
C ASP A 377 -3.43 -1.07 1.66
N VAL A 378 -3.56 0.12 1.05
CA VAL A 378 -4.75 0.98 1.15
C VAL A 378 -5.78 0.53 0.11
N HIS A 379 -6.46 -0.57 0.40
CA HIS A 379 -7.61 -1.01 -0.39
C HIS A 379 -8.86 -0.16 -0.12
N MET A 380 -9.62 0.14 -1.16
CA MET A 380 -11.03 0.50 -1.03
C MET A 380 -11.81 -0.77 -0.73
N LEU A 381 -12.39 -0.88 0.47
CA LEU A 381 -13.10 -2.07 0.91
C LEU A 381 -14.62 -1.86 0.85
N CYS A 382 -15.36 -2.97 0.75
CA CYS A 382 -16.80 -2.98 0.60
C CYS A 382 -17.43 -3.91 1.66
N GLY A 383 -18.16 -3.34 2.62
CA GLY A 383 -18.92 -4.10 3.60
C GLY A 383 -20.41 -4.05 3.26
N ASN A 384 -20.98 -5.13 2.71
CA ASN A 384 -22.37 -5.17 2.23
C ASN A 384 -22.77 -3.99 1.32
N GLY A 385 -21.87 -3.56 0.43
CA GLY A 385 -22.05 -2.40 -0.46
C GLY A 385 -21.48 -1.08 0.10
N PHE A 386 -21.34 -0.93 1.42
CA PHE A 386 -20.84 0.31 2.03
C PHE A 386 -19.33 0.44 1.84
N TYR A 387 -18.87 1.64 1.47
CA TYR A 387 -17.45 1.97 1.40
C TYR A 387 -16.82 1.94 2.80
N THR A 388 -15.72 1.20 2.96
CA THR A 388 -14.94 1.11 4.19
C THR A 388 -13.44 1.22 3.88
N SER A 389 -12.64 1.57 4.89
CA SER A 389 -11.19 1.71 4.77
C SER A 389 -10.46 0.77 5.73
N ASN A 390 -9.38 0.14 5.25
CA ASN A 390 -8.45 -0.65 6.07
C ASN A 390 -7.94 0.13 7.31
N SER A 391 -7.60 -0.57 8.38
CA SER A 391 -6.77 -0.02 9.46
C SER A 391 -5.33 0.18 8.96
N ARG A 392 -4.53 1.01 9.65
CA ARG A 392 -3.10 1.11 9.34
C ARG A 392 -2.37 -0.13 9.88
N ARG A 393 -1.42 -0.64 9.10
CA ARG A 393 -0.52 -1.73 9.51
C ARG A 393 0.15 -1.41 10.85
N GLY A 394 0.20 -2.41 11.74
CA GLY A 394 0.87 -2.27 13.04
C GLY A 394 2.40 -2.27 12.91
N ALA A 395 3.07 -1.28 13.52
CA ALA A 395 4.53 -1.32 13.66
C ALA A 395 4.90 -2.15 14.90
N LEU A 396 5.58 -3.29 14.69
CA LEU A 396 5.99 -4.21 15.76
C LEU A 396 7.51 -4.16 15.96
N MET A 397 7.95 -4.30 17.22
CA MET A 397 9.34 -4.59 17.59
C MET A 397 9.36 -5.93 18.32
N LEU A 398 10.28 -6.80 17.94
CA LEU A 398 10.60 -8.04 18.62
C LEU A 398 12.00 -7.92 19.23
N MET A 399 12.12 -8.32 20.49
CA MET A 399 13.36 -8.21 21.26
C MET A 399 13.68 -9.55 21.90
N ILE A 400 14.92 -10.00 21.78
CA ILE A 400 15.39 -11.27 22.34
C ILE A 400 16.62 -11.02 23.22
N ASN A 401 16.76 -11.75 24.33
CA ASN A 401 17.93 -11.63 25.19
C ASN A 401 19.12 -12.44 24.67
N ASP A 402 20.33 -11.94 24.92
CA ASP A 402 21.61 -12.58 24.60
C ASP A 402 21.79 -14.01 25.15
N TRP A 403 21.01 -14.43 26.14
CA TRP A 403 21.02 -15.78 26.72
C TRP A 403 20.02 -16.76 26.08
N HIS A 404 19.16 -16.31 25.15
CA HIS A 404 18.06 -17.15 24.64
C HIS A 404 18.53 -18.25 23.67
N PRO A 405 17.95 -19.48 23.68
CA PRO A 405 18.33 -20.56 22.75
C PRO A 405 18.27 -20.15 21.28
N ASP A 406 17.16 -19.52 20.89
CA ASP A 406 16.87 -19.14 19.50
C ASP A 406 17.63 -17.88 19.02
N LEU A 407 18.55 -17.32 19.81
CA LEU A 407 19.25 -16.07 19.51
C LEU A 407 19.94 -16.08 18.14
N VAL A 408 20.66 -17.14 17.81
CA VAL A 408 21.44 -17.25 16.57
C VAL A 408 20.52 -17.23 15.34
N ASP A 409 19.38 -17.91 15.43
CA ASP A 409 18.39 -17.95 14.36
C ASP A 409 17.64 -16.61 14.26
N PHE A 410 17.29 -16.00 15.40
CA PHE A 410 16.67 -14.67 15.47
C PHE A 410 17.53 -13.57 14.84
N ILE A 411 18.85 -13.59 15.04
CA ILE A 411 19.76 -12.62 14.41
C ILE A 411 19.73 -12.73 12.89
N THR A 412 19.59 -13.96 12.35
CA THR A 412 19.74 -14.23 10.92
C THR A 412 18.43 -14.37 10.15
N VAL A 413 17.28 -14.44 10.83
CA VAL A 413 15.94 -14.70 10.24
C VAL A 413 15.59 -13.80 9.05
N LYS A 414 16.00 -12.53 9.06
CA LYS A 414 15.78 -11.59 7.94
C LYS A 414 16.73 -11.74 6.75
N SER A 415 17.80 -12.51 6.88
CA SER A 415 18.61 -12.94 5.73
C SER A 415 17.85 -13.92 4.81
N THR A 416 16.74 -14.50 5.29
CA THR A 416 15.84 -15.32 4.46
C THR A 416 14.55 -14.55 4.16
N MET A 417 14.37 -14.16 2.89
CA MET A 417 13.19 -13.42 2.45
C MET A 417 11.89 -14.18 2.82
N GLY A 418 10.94 -13.47 3.41
CA GLY A 418 9.60 -13.99 3.73
C GLY A 418 9.44 -14.60 5.13
N GLN A 419 10.49 -14.78 5.94
CA GLN A 419 10.35 -15.35 7.29
C GLN A 419 9.75 -14.35 8.31
N ILE A 420 10.30 -13.14 8.43
CA ILE A 420 9.71 -12.04 9.21
C ILE A 420 9.74 -10.75 8.39
N THR A 421 8.59 -10.33 7.89
CA THR A 421 8.46 -9.21 6.92
C THR A 421 8.00 -7.88 7.53
N ASN A 422 7.32 -7.88 8.69
CA ASN A 422 6.62 -6.69 9.22
C ASN A 422 6.95 -6.32 10.69
N ALA A 423 8.08 -6.80 11.24
CA ALA A 423 8.54 -6.43 12.59
C ALA A 423 10.00 -6.02 12.58
N ASN A 424 10.37 -4.98 13.35
CA ASN A 424 11.76 -4.63 13.64
C ASN A 424 12.34 -5.64 14.65
N LEU A 425 13.62 -6.00 14.50
CA LEU A 425 14.33 -6.93 15.38
C LEU A 425 15.41 -6.20 16.19
N SER A 426 15.58 -6.56 17.46
CA SER A 426 16.70 -6.09 18.29
C SER A 426 17.16 -7.13 19.32
N VAL A 427 18.45 -7.13 19.64
CA VAL A 427 19.01 -7.99 20.70
C VAL A 427 19.20 -7.18 21.98
N CYS A 428 18.65 -7.68 23.08
CA CYS A 428 18.92 -7.20 24.43
C CYS A 428 20.27 -7.76 24.90
N VAL A 429 21.27 -6.88 25.00
CA VAL A 429 22.66 -7.22 25.33
C VAL A 429 22.99 -6.81 26.77
N SER A 430 23.53 -7.75 27.53
CA SER A 430 23.95 -7.59 28.93
C SER A 430 25.43 -7.21 29.06
N ASN A 431 25.80 -6.69 30.24
CA ASN A 431 27.19 -6.42 30.59
C ASN A 431 28.01 -7.73 30.66
N ALA A 432 27.38 -8.85 31.04
CA ALA A 432 28.02 -10.16 31.11
C ALA A 432 28.38 -10.71 29.72
N PHE A 433 27.49 -10.56 28.72
CA PHE A 433 27.79 -10.95 27.34
C PHE A 433 28.90 -10.09 26.75
N MET A 434 28.84 -8.76 26.88
CA MET A 434 29.89 -7.87 26.38
C MET A 434 31.24 -8.10 27.05
N LYS A 435 31.25 -8.52 28.33
CA LYS A 435 32.46 -9.00 28.98
C LYS A 435 32.99 -10.29 28.32
N ALA A 436 32.13 -11.27 28.09
CA ALA A 436 32.49 -12.53 27.42
C ALA A 436 33.03 -12.31 25.99
N VAL A 437 32.46 -11.37 25.22
CA VAL A 437 32.97 -10.96 23.90
C VAL A 437 34.41 -10.42 23.99
N LYS A 438 34.66 -9.50 24.93
CA LYS A 438 35.98 -8.87 25.13
C LYS A 438 37.02 -9.86 25.67
N GLU A 439 36.62 -10.80 26.54
CA GLU A 439 37.50 -11.82 27.14
C GLU A 439 37.58 -13.15 26.33
N ASP A 440 36.94 -13.25 25.16
CA ASP A 440 36.90 -14.42 24.26
C ASP A 440 36.28 -15.70 24.87
N LEU A 441 35.37 -15.50 25.82
CA LEU A 441 34.76 -16.57 26.60
C LEU A 441 33.64 -17.30 25.83
N ASP A 442 33.34 -18.48 26.32
CA ASP A 442 32.15 -19.23 25.95
C ASP A 442 30.92 -18.60 26.60
N TRP A 443 29.77 -18.75 25.95
CA TRP A 443 28.48 -18.24 26.38
C TRP A 443 27.43 -19.35 26.28
N GLU A 444 26.63 -19.51 27.34
CA GLU A 444 25.59 -20.53 27.39
C GLU A 444 24.23 -19.95 27.00
N LEU A 445 23.64 -20.49 25.94
CA LEU A 445 22.26 -20.25 25.58
C LEU A 445 21.37 -21.19 26.41
N VAL A 446 20.48 -20.59 27.20
CA VAL A 446 19.76 -21.22 28.32
C VAL A 446 18.30 -20.76 28.35
N PHE A 447 17.41 -21.57 28.91
CA PHE A 447 16.02 -21.18 29.15
C PHE A 447 15.53 -21.72 30.50
N PRO A 448 14.57 -21.08 31.19
CA PRO A 448 13.90 -21.67 32.34
C PRO A 448 13.43 -23.10 32.09
N ASP A 449 13.42 -23.94 33.13
CA ASP A 449 12.83 -25.26 33.00
C ASP A 449 11.30 -25.17 32.93
N THR A 450 10.76 -25.25 31.71
CA THR A 450 9.32 -25.25 31.41
C THR A 450 8.57 -26.48 31.92
N THR A 451 9.25 -27.45 32.53
CA THR A 451 8.65 -28.59 33.24
C THR A 451 8.60 -28.40 34.76
N ASP A 452 9.09 -27.26 35.29
CA ASP A 452 8.80 -26.85 36.66
C ASP A 452 7.29 -26.57 36.82
N PRO A 453 6.59 -27.16 37.81
CA PRO A 453 5.14 -27.02 37.95
C PRO A 453 4.63 -25.58 38.12
N GLU A 454 5.45 -24.66 38.62
CA GLU A 454 5.08 -23.27 38.88
C GLU A 454 5.47 -22.34 37.70
N TYR A 455 6.11 -22.85 36.64
CA TYR A 455 6.59 -22.04 35.51
C TYR A 455 5.51 -21.11 34.93
N ASN A 456 4.31 -21.63 34.67
CA ASN A 456 3.23 -20.83 34.08
C ASN A 456 2.66 -19.75 35.03
N ASP A 457 2.92 -19.86 36.35
CA ASP A 457 2.36 -18.98 37.38
C ASP A 457 3.37 -17.90 37.86
N ILE A 458 4.68 -18.16 37.77
CA ILE A 458 5.74 -17.26 38.29
C ILE A 458 6.79 -16.81 37.26
N TRP A 459 6.80 -17.33 36.03
CA TRP A 459 7.69 -16.82 34.97
C TRP A 459 7.13 -15.55 34.32
N ASP A 460 7.91 -14.46 34.39
CA ASP A 460 7.56 -13.13 33.88
C ASP A 460 8.56 -12.59 32.84
N GLY A 461 9.54 -13.40 32.44
CA GLY A 461 10.62 -13.03 31.52
C GLY A 461 11.98 -12.76 32.17
N ASP A 462 12.04 -12.59 33.50
CA ASP A 462 13.30 -12.29 34.20
C ASP A 462 14.05 -13.58 34.62
N LEU A 463 15.06 -13.94 33.83
CA LEU A 463 15.93 -15.09 34.11
C LEU A 463 16.78 -14.92 35.38
N ALA A 464 17.11 -13.69 35.78
CA ALA A 464 17.87 -13.44 37.01
C ALA A 464 16.98 -13.64 38.25
N LYS A 465 15.74 -13.13 38.22
CA LYS A 465 14.70 -13.41 39.21
C LYS A 465 14.43 -14.90 39.33
N TRP A 466 14.21 -15.60 38.20
CA TRP A 466 13.99 -17.05 38.17
C TRP A 466 15.14 -17.82 38.84
N LYS A 467 16.39 -17.51 38.47
CA LYS A 467 17.59 -18.11 39.11
C LYS A 467 17.68 -17.79 40.61
N SER A 468 17.30 -16.57 41.04
CA SER A 468 17.35 -16.16 42.45
C SER A 468 16.32 -16.89 43.35
N LEU A 469 15.21 -17.38 42.76
CA LEU A 469 14.24 -18.25 43.42
C LEU A 469 14.71 -19.71 43.55
N GLY A 470 15.94 -20.03 43.12
CA GLY A 470 16.48 -21.40 43.12
C GLY A 470 15.86 -22.32 42.05
N LYS A 471 15.12 -21.75 41.09
CA LYS A 471 14.43 -22.50 40.04
C LYS A 471 15.41 -23.00 38.96
N ALA A 472 15.10 -24.16 38.38
CA ALA A 472 15.95 -24.83 37.40
C ALA A 472 16.01 -24.09 36.05
N VAL A 473 17.16 -24.11 35.41
CA VAL A 473 17.43 -23.52 34.09
C VAL A 473 18.11 -24.59 33.25
N LYS A 474 17.58 -24.83 32.05
CA LYS A 474 18.10 -25.81 31.08
C LYS A 474 19.12 -25.13 30.14
N PRO A 475 20.35 -25.64 30.03
CA PRO A 475 21.26 -25.26 28.96
C PRO A 475 20.86 -25.98 27.65
N TYR A 476 20.89 -25.23 26.54
CA TYR A 476 20.54 -25.74 25.21
C TYR A 476 21.77 -25.86 24.32
N ARG A 477 22.64 -24.84 24.32
CA ARG A 477 23.83 -24.78 23.48
C ARG A 477 24.87 -23.83 24.08
N THR A 478 26.14 -24.23 24.05
CA THR A 478 27.28 -23.33 24.30
C THR A 478 27.80 -22.81 22.96
N VAL A 479 28.12 -21.51 22.90
CA VAL A 479 28.63 -20.80 21.70
C VAL A 479 29.77 -19.86 22.10
N LYS A 480 30.62 -19.43 21.16
CA LYS A 480 31.56 -18.34 21.46
C LYS A 480 30.84 -17.00 21.47
N ALA A 481 30.99 -16.21 22.54
CA ALA A 481 30.37 -14.89 22.64
C ALA A 481 30.76 -13.98 21.46
N ARG A 482 32.04 -14.04 21.06
CA ARG A 482 32.59 -13.29 19.93
C ARG A 482 31.98 -13.68 18.57
N GLU A 483 31.64 -14.95 18.35
CA GLU A 483 31.00 -15.41 17.10
C GLU A 483 29.56 -14.88 17.01
N VAL A 484 28.81 -14.91 18.12
CA VAL A 484 27.47 -14.32 18.20
C VAL A 484 27.52 -12.81 17.96
N TRP A 485 28.46 -12.09 18.58
CA TRP A 485 28.64 -10.64 18.39
C TRP A 485 29.01 -10.29 16.94
N HIS A 486 29.92 -11.04 16.32
CA HIS A 486 30.23 -10.90 14.90
C HIS A 486 28.98 -11.11 14.03
N THR A 487 28.15 -12.11 14.34
CA THR A 487 26.92 -12.41 13.60
C THR A 487 25.88 -11.28 13.73
N ILE A 488 25.76 -10.66 14.91
CA ILE A 488 24.92 -9.46 15.13
C ILE A 488 25.37 -8.32 14.23
N ILE A 489 26.67 -7.99 14.27
CA ILE A 489 27.26 -6.88 13.52
C ILE A 489 27.13 -7.11 12.01
N GLU A 490 27.44 -8.33 11.54
CA GLU A 490 27.39 -8.67 10.13
C GLU A 490 25.93 -8.67 9.60
N SER A 491 24.98 -9.21 10.34
CA SER A 491 23.56 -9.15 9.95
C SER A 491 23.06 -7.72 9.88
N ALA A 492 23.43 -6.88 10.85
CA ALA A 492 23.09 -5.45 10.86
C ALA A 492 23.72 -4.69 9.69
N TRP A 493 24.99 -4.97 9.36
CA TRP A 493 25.68 -4.39 8.19
C TRP A 493 25.07 -4.86 6.86
N ARG A 494 24.53 -6.09 6.79
CA ARG A 494 23.85 -6.65 5.61
C ARG A 494 22.42 -6.14 5.42
N SER A 495 21.63 -5.99 6.50
CA SER A 495 20.15 -5.83 6.44
C SER A 495 19.57 -4.62 7.22
N ALA A 496 20.44 -3.85 7.88
CA ALA A 496 20.10 -2.87 8.92
C ALA A 496 19.44 -3.45 10.18
N GLU A 497 19.42 -4.79 10.35
CA GLU A 497 18.88 -5.47 11.54
C GLU A 497 19.72 -6.72 11.95
N PRO A 498 19.76 -7.09 13.23
CA PRO A 498 19.05 -6.47 14.35
C PRO A 498 19.74 -5.21 14.90
N GLY A 499 18.93 -4.34 15.52
CA GLY A 499 19.44 -3.30 16.43
C GLY A 499 19.94 -3.92 17.74
N VAL A 500 20.59 -3.12 18.59
CA VAL A 500 21.05 -3.55 19.93
C VAL A 500 20.47 -2.64 20.99
N VAL A 501 20.00 -3.23 22.10
CA VAL A 501 19.49 -2.50 23.28
C VAL A 501 20.22 -3.00 24.52
N PHE A 502 20.85 -2.09 25.26
CA PHE A 502 21.64 -2.41 26.46
C PHE A 502 20.73 -2.40 27.69
N MET A 503 19.81 -3.36 27.74
CA MET A 503 18.64 -3.35 28.65
C MET A 503 19.01 -3.33 30.14
N GLU A 504 20.13 -3.95 30.51
CA GLU A 504 20.66 -3.92 31.88
C GLU A 504 21.05 -2.48 32.30
N TYR A 505 21.83 -1.79 31.47
CA TYR A 505 22.21 -0.40 31.67
C TYR A 505 21.01 0.56 31.59
N TYR A 506 20.05 0.29 30.69
CA TYR A 506 18.78 1.04 30.62
C TYR A 506 18.08 1.00 31.99
N ASN A 507 17.92 -0.19 32.59
CA ASN A 507 17.28 -0.34 33.90
C ASN A 507 18.07 0.31 35.04
N GLN A 508 19.41 0.24 35.03
CA GLN A 508 20.26 0.95 36.01
C GLN A 508 20.06 2.48 35.95
N MET A 509 19.82 3.02 34.75
CA MET A 509 19.55 4.45 34.55
C MET A 509 18.07 4.85 34.77
N SER A 510 17.13 3.91 34.65
CA SER A 510 15.69 4.19 34.69
C SER A 510 15.21 4.71 36.05
N ASN A 511 14.34 5.72 36.02
CA ASN A 511 13.67 6.22 37.23
C ASN A 511 12.63 5.25 37.80
N SER A 512 12.09 4.33 36.98
CA SER A 512 11.07 3.36 37.41
C SER A 512 11.64 2.08 38.02
N TRP A 513 12.96 1.98 38.17
CA TRP A 513 13.71 0.77 38.55
C TRP A 513 13.18 0.05 39.80
N TYR A 514 12.62 0.78 40.77
CA TYR A 514 12.20 0.25 42.07
C TYR A 514 10.75 -0.26 42.13
N PHE A 515 9.97 -0.11 41.05
CA PHE A 515 8.55 -0.52 41.04
C PHE A 515 8.03 -1.02 39.68
N ASN A 516 8.63 -0.60 38.56
CA ASN A 516 8.14 -0.90 37.22
C ASN A 516 9.34 -0.98 36.23
N PRO A 517 10.08 -2.10 36.21
CA PRO A 517 11.27 -2.25 35.38
C PRO A 517 10.95 -2.21 33.88
N ILE A 518 11.92 -1.80 33.09
CA ILE A 518 11.82 -1.74 31.62
C ILE A 518 12.13 -3.12 31.05
N ILE A 519 11.19 -3.69 30.29
CA ILE A 519 11.34 -5.04 29.71
C ILE A 519 11.50 -5.02 28.18
N CYS A 520 11.05 -3.95 27.52
CA CYS A 520 11.15 -3.77 26.07
C CYS A 520 11.25 -2.28 25.70
N THR A 521 11.34 -1.99 24.41
CA THR A 521 11.16 -0.64 23.85
C THR A 521 9.97 -0.59 22.89
N ASN A 522 9.48 0.61 22.62
CA ASN A 522 8.53 0.87 21.54
C ASN A 522 9.19 0.65 20.15
N PRO A 523 8.41 0.65 19.04
CA PRO A 523 8.91 0.30 17.70
C PRO A 523 10.11 1.08 17.14
N CYS A 524 10.47 2.22 17.74
CA CYS A 524 11.58 3.07 17.31
C CYS A 524 12.74 3.17 18.32
N GLY A 525 12.65 2.51 19.48
CA GLY A 525 13.77 2.36 20.43
C GLY A 525 14.01 3.53 21.40
N GLU A 526 13.27 4.65 21.29
CA GLU A 526 13.40 5.79 22.21
C GLU A 526 12.72 5.55 23.56
N GLN A 527 11.56 4.89 23.59
CA GLN A 527 10.81 4.70 24.83
C GLN A 527 10.97 3.27 25.34
N GLY A 528 11.75 3.12 26.41
CA GLY A 528 11.71 1.94 27.26
C GLY A 528 10.36 1.85 27.95
N LEU A 529 9.73 0.68 27.83
CA LEU A 529 8.40 0.42 28.37
C LEU A 529 8.44 -0.76 29.37
N PRO A 530 7.71 -0.65 30.49
CA PRO A 530 7.31 -1.80 31.29
C PRO A 530 6.19 -2.58 30.60
N ALA A 531 5.74 -3.69 31.21
CA ALA A 531 4.50 -4.35 30.81
C ALA A 531 3.32 -3.34 30.81
N TRP A 532 2.53 -3.33 29.74
CA TRP A 532 1.44 -2.35 29.52
C TRP A 532 1.86 -0.87 29.54
N GLY A 533 3.16 -0.58 29.38
CA GLY A 533 3.70 0.77 29.20
C GLY A 533 3.07 1.50 28.01
N VAL A 534 2.85 2.81 28.18
CA VAL A 534 2.31 3.67 27.12
C VAL A 534 3.31 4.79 26.81
N CYS A 535 3.47 5.10 25.52
CA CYS A 535 4.31 6.19 25.05
C CYS A 535 3.46 7.43 24.72
N ASN A 536 3.84 8.59 25.25
CA ASN A 536 3.17 9.88 25.01
C ASN A 536 4.23 10.91 24.61
N LEU A 537 4.19 11.37 23.36
CA LEU A 537 5.32 12.03 22.69
C LEU A 537 5.00 13.45 22.21
N SER A 538 5.99 14.33 22.32
CA SER A 538 6.03 15.60 21.57
C SER A 538 7.48 16.01 21.29
N ALA A 539 7.71 16.91 20.35
CA ALA A 539 9.06 17.38 20.01
C ALA A 539 9.11 18.90 19.78
N ILE A 540 10.16 19.54 20.31
CA ILE A 540 10.41 20.98 20.17
C ILE A 540 11.28 21.23 18.93
N ASN A 541 10.88 22.19 18.09
CA ASN A 541 11.69 22.60 16.93
C ASN A 541 12.79 23.59 17.36
N LEU A 542 14.00 23.07 17.54
CA LEU A 542 15.19 23.80 17.97
C LEU A 542 15.62 24.90 16.99
N SER A 543 15.35 24.75 15.68
CA SER A 543 15.72 25.74 14.65
C SER A 543 15.10 27.13 14.86
N LYS A 544 14.08 27.23 15.73
CA LYS A 544 13.37 28.48 16.09
C LYS A 544 13.96 29.21 17.29
N PHE A 545 14.86 28.60 18.06
CA PHE A 545 15.45 29.16 19.28
C PHE A 545 16.88 29.68 19.04
N TYR A 546 17.10 30.36 17.91
CA TYR A 546 18.38 31.01 17.58
C TYR A 546 18.25 32.51 17.79
N ASP A 547 19.14 33.08 18.60
CA ASP A 547 19.25 34.51 18.87
C ASP A 547 20.34 35.11 17.98
N GLU A 548 19.92 35.78 16.90
CA GLU A 548 20.82 36.33 15.88
C GLU A 548 21.64 37.54 16.38
N GLU A 549 21.15 38.27 17.39
CA GLU A 549 21.89 39.38 17.99
C GLU A 549 23.01 38.88 18.91
N LYS A 550 22.81 37.74 19.58
CA LYS A 550 23.78 37.16 20.54
C LYS A 550 24.66 36.06 19.95
N MET A 551 24.31 35.50 18.78
CA MET A 551 24.91 34.27 18.24
C MET A 551 24.85 33.08 19.23
N ASP A 552 23.78 32.96 20.01
CA ASP A 552 23.55 31.88 21.00
C ASP A 552 22.10 31.37 20.88
N VAL A 553 21.71 30.40 21.72
CA VAL A 553 20.32 29.92 21.82
C VAL A 553 19.46 30.96 22.55
N ALA A 554 18.20 31.08 22.15
CA ALA A 554 17.17 31.86 22.87
C ALA A 554 16.71 31.12 24.14
N TRP A 555 17.60 31.03 25.15
CA TRP A 555 17.45 30.19 26.34
C TRP A 555 16.14 30.39 27.11
N ASP A 556 15.71 31.65 27.31
CA ASP A 556 14.49 31.96 28.09
C ASP A 556 13.22 31.43 27.41
N ASP A 557 13.08 31.64 26.09
CA ASP A 557 11.94 31.13 25.32
C ASP A 557 12.01 29.60 25.14
N LEU A 558 13.21 29.01 25.05
CA LEU A 558 13.39 27.56 25.04
C LEU A 558 12.92 26.94 26.35
N GLY A 559 13.36 27.48 27.50
CA GLY A 559 12.95 27.01 28.83
C GLY A 559 11.44 27.15 29.06
N LYS A 560 10.85 28.26 28.63
CA LYS A 560 9.40 28.50 28.63
C LYS A 560 8.66 27.48 27.76
N THR A 561 9.16 27.19 26.55
CA THR A 561 8.59 26.17 25.66
C THR A 561 8.68 24.79 26.28
N VAL A 562 9.82 24.39 26.84
CA VAL A 562 10.02 23.11 27.55
C VAL A 562 8.98 22.94 28.66
N ARG A 563 8.80 23.94 29.53
CA ARG A 563 7.79 23.93 30.60
C ARG A 563 6.37 23.76 30.06
N TYR A 564 6.02 24.45 28.98
CA TYR A 564 4.70 24.30 28.35
C TYR A 564 4.51 22.93 27.67
N SER A 565 5.55 22.35 27.07
CA SER A 565 5.49 21.01 26.48
C SER A 565 5.32 19.91 27.53
N VAL A 566 6.02 19.98 28.67
CA VAL A 566 5.82 19.04 29.80
C VAL A 566 4.39 19.18 30.35
N ARG A 567 3.88 20.41 30.50
CA ARG A 567 2.49 20.68 30.90
C ARG A 567 1.47 20.07 29.93
N PHE A 568 1.71 20.21 28.63
CA PHE A 568 0.86 19.65 27.57
C PHE A 568 0.85 18.12 27.63
N LEU A 569 2.03 17.50 27.72
CA LEU A 569 2.18 16.04 27.82
C LEU A 569 1.45 15.47 29.05
N ASP A 570 1.60 16.05 30.24
CA ASP A 570 0.85 15.61 31.44
C ASP A 570 -0.67 15.71 31.26
N ASN A 571 -1.16 16.74 30.55
CA ASN A 571 -2.59 16.91 30.27
C ASN A 571 -3.12 15.93 29.20
N VAL A 572 -2.28 15.46 28.27
CA VAL A 572 -2.68 14.45 27.27
C VAL A 572 -3.00 13.11 27.95
N ILE A 573 -2.26 12.72 29.00
CA ILE A 573 -2.52 11.48 29.77
C ILE A 573 -3.97 11.42 30.26
N ASP A 574 -4.49 12.55 30.77
CA ASP A 574 -5.84 12.64 31.32
C ASP A 574 -6.94 12.76 30.23
N ARG A 575 -6.55 12.79 28.95
CA ARG A 575 -7.41 12.93 27.76
C ARG A 575 -7.36 11.75 26.80
N THR A 576 -6.33 10.91 26.86
CA THR A 576 -6.20 9.72 26.02
C THR A 576 -7.32 8.72 26.28
N PRO A 577 -8.05 8.24 25.25
CA PRO A 577 -8.93 7.09 25.37
C PRO A 577 -8.09 5.80 25.35
N TYR A 578 -8.00 5.12 26.48
CA TYR A 578 -7.34 3.83 26.60
C TYR A 578 -8.28 2.72 26.11
N HIS A 579 -7.69 1.65 25.55
CA HIS A 579 -8.44 0.52 24.96
C HIS A 579 -8.33 -0.76 25.81
N PHE A 580 -7.43 -0.77 26.79
CA PHE A 580 -7.20 -1.83 27.77
C PHE A 580 -7.05 -1.19 29.15
N GLU A 581 -7.64 -1.80 30.18
CA GLU A 581 -7.66 -1.26 31.55
C GLU A 581 -6.26 -1.30 32.18
N GLU A 582 -5.44 -2.27 31.78
CA GLU A 582 -4.06 -2.46 32.17
C GLU A 582 -3.17 -1.30 31.69
N ASN A 583 -3.33 -0.87 30.42
CA ASN A 583 -2.63 0.31 29.89
C ASN A 583 -3.06 1.59 30.62
N GLU A 584 -4.36 1.76 30.90
CA GLU A 584 -4.86 2.93 31.62
C GLU A 584 -4.32 2.98 33.06
N SER A 585 -4.37 1.84 33.76
CA SER A 585 -3.88 1.68 35.14
C SER A 585 -2.38 1.96 35.23
N ASN A 586 -1.56 1.31 34.38
CA ASN A 586 -0.13 1.55 34.34
C ASN A 586 0.16 3.04 34.05
N GLN A 587 -0.38 3.58 32.96
CA GLN A 587 -0.07 4.93 32.50
C GLN A 587 -0.55 6.01 33.47
N LYS A 588 -1.66 5.81 34.20
CA LYS A 588 -2.08 6.73 35.27
C LYS A 588 -1.23 6.59 36.54
N SER A 589 -0.68 5.41 36.83
CA SER A 589 0.16 5.19 38.01
C SER A 589 1.56 5.78 37.91
N GLU A 590 2.17 5.78 36.71
CA GLU A 590 3.56 6.25 36.49
C GLU A 590 3.65 7.55 35.67
N ARG A 591 2.61 7.88 34.89
CA ARG A 591 2.49 9.10 34.07
C ARG A 591 3.68 9.37 33.14
N ARG A 592 4.17 8.31 32.48
CA ARG A 592 5.30 8.31 31.52
C ARG A 592 5.06 9.27 30.35
N VAL A 593 6.00 10.19 30.09
CA VAL A 593 5.96 11.08 28.91
C VAL A 593 7.34 11.23 28.30
N GLY A 594 7.39 11.62 27.02
CA GLY A 594 8.62 11.82 26.27
C GLY A 594 8.62 13.15 25.51
N LEU A 595 9.38 14.10 26.02
CA LEU A 595 9.71 15.36 25.33
C LEU A 595 11.02 15.19 24.54
N GLY A 596 10.92 15.35 23.22
CA GLY A 596 12.03 15.27 22.28
C GLY A 596 12.29 16.57 21.52
N THR A 597 13.07 16.46 20.45
CA THR A 597 13.54 17.60 19.63
C THR A 597 13.45 17.30 18.13
N MET A 598 13.48 18.35 17.32
CA MET A 598 13.66 18.34 15.87
C MET A 598 14.39 19.62 15.44
N GLY A 599 14.98 19.67 14.25
CA GLY A 599 15.66 20.86 13.75
C GLY A 599 16.96 21.20 14.50
N LEU A 600 17.60 20.20 15.11
CA LEU A 600 18.89 20.35 15.80
C LEU A 600 20.00 20.78 14.83
N ALA A 601 20.00 20.21 13.61
CA ALA A 601 21.03 20.49 12.61
C ALA A 601 21.03 21.98 12.21
N GLU A 602 19.87 22.58 11.98
CA GLU A 602 19.75 23.99 11.63
C GLU A 602 20.19 24.92 12.77
N LEU A 603 19.91 24.57 14.02
CA LEU A 603 20.40 25.36 15.16
C LEU A 603 21.93 25.34 15.21
N MET A 604 22.55 24.16 15.03
CA MET A 604 24.00 24.02 14.99
C MET A 604 24.64 24.72 13.77
N ILE A 605 24.04 24.63 12.59
CA ILE A 605 24.48 25.33 11.37
C ILE A 605 24.42 26.85 11.54
N LYS A 606 23.36 27.39 12.14
CA LYS A 606 23.24 28.83 12.44
C LYS A 606 24.31 29.30 13.43
N LEU A 607 24.60 28.50 14.45
CA LEU A 607 25.67 28.71 15.41
C LEU A 607 27.08 28.40 14.85
N LYS A 608 27.17 27.88 13.61
CA LYS A 608 28.40 27.45 12.92
C LYS A 608 29.16 26.30 13.59
N ILE A 609 28.47 25.49 14.39
CA ILE A 609 29.02 24.36 15.14
C ILE A 609 28.96 23.08 14.30
N ARG A 610 30.10 22.50 13.93
CA ARG A 610 30.16 21.23 13.19
C ARG A 610 29.64 20.07 14.04
N TYR A 611 28.62 19.35 13.55
CA TYR A 611 28.14 18.11 14.17
C TYR A 611 29.28 17.08 14.37
N GLY A 612 29.32 16.40 15.51
CA GLY A 612 30.39 15.43 15.85
C GLY A 612 31.68 16.03 16.41
N SER A 613 31.92 17.34 16.21
CA SER A 613 33.12 18.03 16.74
C SER A 613 33.13 18.09 18.28
N ALA A 614 34.32 18.25 18.87
CA ALA A 614 34.45 18.41 20.33
C ALA A 614 33.66 19.62 20.88
N GLU A 615 33.57 20.72 20.11
CA GLU A 615 32.73 21.88 20.41
C GLU A 615 31.25 21.49 20.44
N SER A 616 30.78 20.69 19.47
CA SER A 616 29.39 20.23 19.47
C SER A 616 29.03 19.40 20.69
N LEU A 617 29.95 18.59 21.22
CA LEU A 617 29.67 17.78 22.43
C LEU A 617 29.45 18.68 23.66
N LEU A 618 30.24 19.75 23.79
CA LEU A 618 30.08 20.76 24.87
C LEU A 618 28.78 21.58 24.69
N PHE A 619 28.44 21.94 23.45
CA PHE A 619 27.19 22.62 23.13
C PHE A 619 25.96 21.75 23.44
N LEU A 620 26.00 20.47 23.06
CA LEU A 620 24.90 19.52 23.28
C LEU A 620 24.70 19.22 24.76
N ASP A 621 25.79 19.10 25.54
CA ASP A 621 25.72 18.97 27.00
C ASP A 621 25.03 20.18 27.65
N ARG A 622 25.43 21.41 27.28
CA ARG A 622 24.77 22.65 27.72
C ARG A 622 23.30 22.70 27.32
N LEU A 623 22.99 22.37 26.06
CA LEU A 623 21.64 22.46 25.49
C LEU A 623 20.67 21.46 26.13
N TYR A 624 21.01 20.17 26.11
CA TYR A 624 20.13 19.13 26.63
C TYR A 624 20.13 19.10 28.15
N GLY A 625 21.24 19.46 28.82
CA GLY A 625 21.28 19.66 30.27
C GLY A 625 20.35 20.79 30.73
N PHE A 626 20.35 21.94 30.04
CA PHE A 626 19.40 23.01 30.30
C PHE A 626 17.95 22.55 30.10
N MET A 627 17.64 21.94 28.94
CA MET A 627 16.29 21.42 28.66
C MET A 627 15.84 20.41 29.72
N ALA A 628 16.73 19.51 30.15
CA ALA A 628 16.39 18.47 31.10
C ALA A 628 16.14 19.02 32.51
N LYS A 629 16.96 19.98 32.96
CA LYS A 629 16.75 20.72 34.21
C LYS A 629 15.39 21.43 34.20
N GLU A 630 15.08 22.20 33.15
CA GLU A 630 13.79 22.91 33.03
C GLU A 630 12.58 21.94 32.95
N ALA A 631 12.73 20.81 32.28
CA ALA A 631 11.68 19.79 32.17
C ALA A 631 11.35 19.12 33.51
N TYR A 632 12.37 18.78 34.31
CA TYR A 632 12.20 18.18 35.63
C TYR A 632 11.66 19.18 36.65
N LEU A 633 12.13 20.43 36.64
CA LEU A 633 11.55 21.50 37.45
C LEU A 633 10.06 21.71 37.09
N SER A 634 9.69 21.63 35.81
CA SER A 634 8.29 21.71 35.38
C SER A 634 7.45 20.53 35.89
N SER A 635 7.91 19.29 35.75
CA SER A 635 7.19 18.11 36.27
C SER A 635 7.02 18.18 37.80
N SER A 636 8.01 18.73 38.52
CA SER A 636 7.95 18.95 39.96
C SER A 636 7.00 20.10 40.37
N GLU A 637 6.91 21.16 39.57
CA GLU A 637 5.88 22.21 39.75
C GLU A 637 4.46 21.68 39.52
N ILE A 638 4.25 20.81 38.52
CA ILE A 638 2.96 20.16 38.30
C ILE A 638 2.65 19.17 39.45
N ALA A 639 3.66 18.57 40.08
CA ALA A 639 3.48 17.71 41.24
C ALA A 639 2.95 18.49 42.46
N ALA A 640 3.39 19.74 42.66
CA ALA A 640 2.85 20.62 43.69
C ALA A 640 1.39 21.06 43.41
N GLU A 641 0.97 21.13 42.15
CA GLU A 641 -0.41 21.50 41.76
C GLU A 641 -1.38 20.31 41.76
N LYS A 642 -0.99 19.18 41.14
CA LYS A 642 -1.86 18.02 40.88
C LYS A 642 -1.53 16.78 41.73
N GLY A 643 -0.53 16.84 42.59
CA GLY A 643 0.08 15.66 43.24
C GLY A 643 1.09 14.94 42.35
N SER A 644 1.98 14.15 42.96
CA SER A 644 2.95 13.30 42.27
C SER A 644 2.30 12.12 41.52
N PHE A 645 3.07 11.37 40.72
CA PHE A 645 2.62 10.06 40.24
C PHE A 645 2.46 9.07 41.41
N THR A 646 1.56 8.10 41.29
CA THR A 646 1.08 7.26 42.40
C THR A 646 2.20 6.49 43.11
N GLN A 647 3.20 6.03 42.35
CA GLN A 647 4.31 5.22 42.84
C GLN A 647 5.56 6.04 43.21
N PHE A 648 5.44 7.36 43.38
CA PHE A 648 6.59 8.22 43.66
C PHE A 648 7.15 8.03 45.07
N ASP A 649 8.41 7.62 45.14
CA ASP A 649 9.21 7.53 46.37
C ASP A 649 10.46 8.42 46.17
N ALA A 650 10.53 9.54 46.89
CA ALA A 650 11.55 10.57 46.63
C ALA A 650 12.98 10.05 46.80
N ASP A 651 13.23 9.18 47.78
CA ASP A 651 14.58 8.68 48.05
C ASP A 651 14.97 7.58 47.05
N LYS A 652 14.05 6.70 46.64
CA LYS A 652 14.33 5.68 45.58
C LYS A 652 14.42 6.30 44.19
N PHE A 653 13.60 7.30 43.89
CA PHE A 653 13.62 8.03 42.62
C PHE A 653 14.96 8.75 42.44
N LEU A 654 15.43 9.47 43.46
CA LEU A 654 16.73 10.16 43.43
C LEU A 654 17.94 9.20 43.50
N GLN A 655 17.71 7.90 43.70
CA GLN A 655 18.74 6.86 43.61
C GLN A 655 18.88 6.23 42.21
N SER A 656 18.06 6.58 41.20
CA SER A 656 18.27 6.10 39.83
C SER A 656 19.61 6.58 39.25
N GLY A 657 20.17 5.85 38.28
CA GLY A 657 21.40 6.29 37.60
C GLY A 657 21.25 7.65 36.93
N PHE A 658 20.09 7.92 36.32
CA PHE A 658 19.80 9.24 35.73
C PHE A 658 19.71 10.35 36.79
N MET A 659 18.97 10.15 37.89
CA MET A 659 18.82 11.19 38.91
C MET A 659 20.10 11.44 39.72
N LYS A 660 20.98 10.44 39.87
CA LYS A 660 22.33 10.64 40.41
C LYS A 660 23.17 11.56 39.52
N ASN A 661 23.07 11.45 38.19
CA ASN A 661 23.74 12.38 37.27
C ASN A 661 23.09 13.78 37.31
N MET A 662 21.76 13.84 37.21
CA MET A 662 20.97 15.08 37.26
C MET A 662 21.29 15.90 38.51
N THR A 663 21.23 15.30 39.70
CA THR A 663 21.45 16.00 40.98
C THR A 663 22.91 16.29 41.31
N LYS A 664 23.87 15.62 40.65
CA LYS A 664 25.29 15.96 40.73
C LYS A 664 25.60 17.28 39.99
N THR A 665 24.91 17.54 38.88
CA THR A 665 25.14 18.74 38.05
C THR A 665 24.17 19.87 38.39
N PHE A 666 22.92 19.56 38.71
CA PHE A 666 21.85 20.49 39.11
C PHE A 666 21.24 20.06 40.46
N PRO A 667 21.91 20.34 41.60
CA PRO A 667 21.42 19.97 42.94
C PRO A 667 20.02 20.52 43.24
N GLU A 668 19.69 21.70 42.72
CA GLU A 668 18.39 22.37 42.88
C GLU A 668 17.21 21.56 42.34
N VAL A 669 17.44 20.69 41.35
CA VAL A 669 16.43 19.75 40.85
C VAL A 669 16.13 18.70 41.93
N GLY A 670 17.16 18.15 42.58
CA GLY A 670 17.01 17.18 43.66
C GLY A 670 16.38 17.75 44.93
N GLU A 671 16.66 19.02 45.24
CA GLU A 671 16.01 19.74 46.34
C GLU A 671 14.54 20.00 46.03
N THR A 672 14.23 20.51 44.83
CA THR A 672 12.86 20.79 44.40
C THR A 672 12.00 19.51 44.39
N ILE A 673 12.55 18.39 43.91
CA ILE A 673 11.87 17.08 43.88
C ILE A 673 11.58 16.55 45.29
N ARG A 674 12.45 16.76 46.27
CA ARG A 674 12.14 16.40 47.67
C ARG A 674 11.05 17.28 48.29
N GLN A 675 10.96 18.55 47.88
CA GLN A 675 9.99 19.51 48.43
C GLN A 675 8.60 19.42 47.79
N LYS A 676 8.53 19.17 46.47
CA LYS A 676 7.29 19.22 45.67
C LYS A 676 6.87 17.87 45.07
N GLY A 677 7.78 16.90 45.00
CA GLY A 677 7.59 15.61 44.34
C GLY A 677 7.83 15.65 42.82
N MET A 678 7.34 14.63 42.10
CA MET A 678 7.43 14.52 40.64
C MET A 678 6.11 14.04 40.03
N ARG A 679 5.65 14.72 38.96
CA ARG A 679 4.37 14.38 38.32
C ARG A 679 4.47 13.19 37.36
N ASN A 680 5.65 12.97 36.79
CA ASN A 680 5.91 11.99 35.72
C ASN A 680 7.15 11.17 36.09
N VAL A 681 7.12 9.84 35.89
CA VAL A 681 8.28 8.98 36.16
C VAL A 681 9.46 9.25 35.23
N THR A 682 9.15 9.64 33.98
CA THR A 682 10.07 9.98 32.89
C THR A 682 9.47 11.15 32.12
N VAL A 683 10.33 12.00 31.57
CA VAL A 683 9.96 13.27 30.96
C VAL A 683 10.57 13.46 29.57
N ILE A 684 11.70 12.81 29.24
CA ILE A 684 12.57 13.18 28.11
C ILE A 684 12.93 11.94 27.28
N THR A 685 12.70 12.03 25.97
CA THR A 685 13.00 10.97 25.00
C THR A 685 13.26 11.57 23.62
N GLN A 686 14.12 10.98 22.79
CA GLN A 686 14.35 11.49 21.43
C GLN A 686 13.72 10.56 20.40
N ALA A 687 12.43 10.77 20.13
CA ALA A 687 11.66 10.06 19.13
C ALA A 687 12.02 10.48 17.68
N PRO A 688 11.83 9.61 16.68
CA PRO A 688 12.12 9.97 15.29
C PRO A 688 11.02 10.89 14.75
N THR A 689 11.38 12.08 14.30
CA THR A 689 10.41 13.09 13.84
C THR A 689 10.29 13.13 12.32
N GLY A 690 10.36 11.97 11.63
CA GLY A 690 10.37 11.89 10.15
C GLY A 690 9.25 12.69 9.49
N SER A 691 8.00 12.29 9.73
CA SER A 691 6.82 12.94 9.14
C SER A 691 6.58 14.36 9.67
N THR A 692 6.79 14.59 10.97
CA THR A 692 6.50 15.87 11.64
C THR A 692 7.56 16.94 11.35
N GLY A 693 8.83 16.55 11.28
CA GLY A 693 9.94 17.40 10.87
C GLY A 693 9.83 17.80 9.40
N THR A 694 9.54 16.83 8.51
CA THR A 694 9.25 17.10 7.10
C THR A 694 8.06 18.06 6.93
N MET A 695 6.98 17.86 7.68
CA MET A 695 5.79 18.72 7.65
C MET A 695 6.07 20.18 8.05
N VAL A 696 7.04 20.43 8.94
CA VAL A 696 7.45 21.79 9.34
C VAL A 696 8.74 22.28 8.65
N GLY A 697 9.29 21.50 7.71
CA GLY A 697 10.47 21.84 6.92
C GLY A 697 11.79 21.90 7.70
N THR A 698 12.05 20.95 8.60
CA THR A 698 13.18 20.98 9.56
C THR A 698 13.87 19.61 9.70
N SER A 699 15.11 19.52 10.23
CA SER A 699 15.80 18.21 10.41
C SER A 699 15.08 17.27 11.39
N THR A 700 15.32 15.96 11.24
CA THR A 700 14.60 14.91 11.97
C THR A 700 15.28 14.57 13.30
N GLY A 701 14.51 14.53 14.40
CA GLY A 701 15.02 14.14 15.72
C GLY A 701 16.27 14.91 16.13
N ILE A 702 17.33 14.16 16.45
CA ILE A 702 18.68 14.66 16.72
C ILE A 702 19.65 14.47 15.54
N GLU A 703 19.12 14.20 14.34
CA GLU A 703 19.90 13.79 13.18
C GLU A 703 20.41 14.99 12.37
N PRO A 704 21.61 14.90 11.78
CA PRO A 704 22.03 15.81 10.71
C PRO A 704 21.21 15.53 9.45
N TYR A 705 21.23 16.44 8.47
CA TYR A 705 20.56 16.19 7.20
C TYR A 705 21.15 14.98 6.47
N PHE A 706 20.30 14.15 5.85
CA PHE A 706 20.76 13.05 5.00
C PHE A 706 21.60 13.57 3.82
N ALA A 707 21.11 14.63 3.16
CA ALA A 707 21.84 15.45 2.21
C ALA A 707 21.31 16.89 2.20
N PHE A 708 22.16 17.86 1.83
CA PHE A 708 21.74 19.25 1.59
C PHE A 708 21.28 19.52 0.16
N GLU A 709 21.61 18.63 -0.77
CA GLU A 709 21.14 18.65 -2.15
C GLU A 709 20.34 17.39 -2.47
N TYR A 710 19.32 17.53 -3.29
CA TYR A 710 18.56 16.43 -3.85
C TYR A 710 18.07 16.79 -5.26
N PHE A 711 17.98 15.79 -6.13
CA PHE A 711 17.49 15.99 -7.49
C PHE A 711 15.98 15.80 -7.52
N ARG A 712 15.25 16.81 -8.02
CA ARG A 712 13.80 16.75 -8.18
C ARG A 712 13.44 16.74 -9.66
N GLN A 713 12.87 15.64 -10.12
CA GLN A 713 12.30 15.58 -11.45
C GLN A 713 11.03 16.44 -11.52
N SER A 714 11.04 17.43 -12.39
CA SER A 714 9.96 18.39 -12.61
C SER A 714 9.51 18.37 -14.08
N ARG A 715 8.41 19.06 -14.40
CA ARG A 715 7.97 19.26 -15.79
C ARG A 715 8.93 20.12 -16.63
N LEU A 716 9.92 20.77 -16.01
CA LEU A 716 10.97 21.56 -16.68
C LEU A 716 12.31 20.80 -16.81
N GLY A 717 12.43 19.61 -16.21
CA GLY A 717 13.65 18.80 -16.22
C GLY A 717 14.02 18.25 -14.84
N PHE A 718 15.18 17.59 -14.79
CA PHE A 718 15.85 17.23 -13.53
C PHE A 718 16.49 18.49 -12.94
N ASP A 719 15.91 19.00 -11.85
CA ASP A 719 16.36 20.21 -11.16
C ASP A 719 17.13 19.84 -9.89
N LYS A 720 18.21 20.57 -9.59
CA LYS A 720 19.03 20.35 -8.38
C LYS A 720 18.55 21.32 -7.30
N GLN A 721 17.82 20.79 -6.32
CA GLN A 721 17.23 21.58 -5.25
C GLN A 721 18.06 21.43 -3.98
N TYR A 722 18.27 22.53 -3.28
CA TYR A 722 18.89 22.53 -1.96
C TYR A 722 17.83 22.57 -0.86
N VAL A 723 18.16 21.95 0.28
CA VAL A 723 17.44 22.15 1.54
C VAL A 723 17.41 23.65 1.88
N PRO A 724 16.30 24.24 2.38
CA PRO A 724 16.15 25.70 2.52
C PRO A 724 17.28 26.43 3.24
N ILE A 725 17.91 25.83 4.27
CA ILE A 725 19.05 26.44 4.97
C ILE A 725 20.34 26.47 4.13
N ALA A 726 20.57 25.46 3.28
CA ALA A 726 21.67 25.44 2.33
C ALA A 726 21.41 26.36 1.13
N GLN A 727 20.15 26.47 0.68
CA GLN A 727 19.75 27.43 -0.36
C GLN A 727 20.03 28.87 0.11
N ALA A 728 19.58 29.25 1.32
CA ALA A 728 19.81 30.59 1.87
C ALA A 728 21.31 30.94 2.02
N TYR A 729 22.17 29.95 2.29
CA TYR A 729 23.62 30.14 2.24
C TYR A 729 24.13 30.39 0.82
N LYS A 730 23.72 29.56 -0.16
CA LYS A 730 24.12 29.71 -1.57
C LYS A 730 23.61 31.02 -2.21
N ASP A 731 22.44 31.50 -1.80
CA ASP A 731 21.86 32.77 -2.27
C ASP A 731 22.66 34.00 -1.77
N THR A 732 23.29 33.88 -0.59
CA THR A 732 24.10 34.96 0.01
C THR A 732 25.60 34.84 -0.32
N HIS A 733 26.08 33.63 -0.57
CA HIS A 733 27.48 33.31 -0.88
C HIS A 733 27.58 32.57 -2.24
N PRO A 734 27.22 33.23 -3.35
CA PRO A 734 27.19 32.59 -4.66
C PRO A 734 28.59 32.17 -5.12
N ASN A 735 28.72 30.91 -5.52
CA ASN A 735 29.95 30.20 -5.90
C ASN A 735 30.88 29.76 -4.75
N GLU A 736 30.55 30.00 -3.48
CA GLU A 736 31.25 29.35 -2.36
C GLU A 736 30.75 27.91 -2.16
N GLU A 737 31.60 27.03 -1.65
CA GLU A 737 31.18 25.70 -1.18
C GLU A 737 30.37 25.82 0.14
N LEU A 738 29.73 24.74 0.59
CA LEU A 738 29.09 24.76 1.91
C LEU A 738 30.19 24.60 2.98
N PRO A 739 30.25 25.46 4.03
CA PRO A 739 31.20 25.32 5.11
C PRO A 739 31.15 23.96 5.82
N ASP A 740 32.23 23.59 6.50
CA ASP A 740 32.41 22.30 7.17
C ASP A 740 31.35 22.00 8.26
N TYR A 741 30.68 23.02 8.80
CA TYR A 741 29.55 22.87 9.70
C TYR A 741 28.24 22.43 9.03
N PHE A 742 28.12 22.46 7.69
CA PHE A 742 27.05 21.80 6.94
C PHE A 742 27.34 20.29 6.80
N VAL A 743 27.24 19.57 7.92
CA VAL A 743 27.48 18.12 7.99
C VAL A 743 26.28 17.32 7.52
N THR A 744 26.50 16.34 6.64
CA THR A 744 25.49 15.33 6.27
C THR A 744 25.68 14.04 7.05
N ALA A 745 24.62 13.26 7.26
CA ALA A 745 24.71 11.94 7.90
C ALA A 745 25.74 11.04 7.20
N MET A 746 25.71 11.02 5.86
CA MET A 746 26.60 10.22 5.01
C MET A 746 28.08 10.63 5.07
N SER A 747 28.41 11.74 5.75
CA SER A 747 29.78 12.25 5.93
C SER A 747 30.37 12.01 7.33
N LEU A 748 29.64 11.30 8.20
CA LEU A 748 30.04 11.06 9.58
C LEU A 748 30.76 9.72 9.78
N SER A 749 31.73 9.72 10.70
CA SER A 749 32.36 8.52 11.24
C SER A 749 31.47 7.82 12.28
N ALA A 750 31.79 6.56 12.58
CA ALA A 750 31.21 5.82 13.71
C ALA A 750 31.34 6.61 15.03
N GLU A 751 32.53 7.15 15.30
CA GLU A 751 32.80 8.04 16.44
C GLU A 751 31.87 9.26 16.49
N ASP A 752 31.72 10.01 15.40
CA ASP A 752 30.95 11.26 15.40
C ASP A 752 29.44 11.00 15.58
N HIS A 753 28.91 9.90 15.00
CA HIS A 753 27.54 9.46 15.24
C HIS A 753 27.28 9.19 16.73
N ILE A 754 28.14 8.38 17.37
CA ILE A 754 27.90 7.84 18.70
C ILE A 754 28.28 8.81 19.81
N ARG A 755 29.32 9.65 19.64
CA ARG A 755 29.65 10.69 20.62
C ARG A 755 28.52 11.70 20.79
N VAL A 756 27.88 12.11 19.69
CA VAL A 756 26.69 12.98 19.75
C VAL A 756 25.52 12.25 20.42
N GLN A 757 25.29 10.98 20.10
CA GLN A 757 24.25 10.19 20.76
C GLN A 757 24.48 10.10 22.28
N ALA A 758 25.71 9.79 22.71
CA ALA A 758 26.08 9.66 24.12
C ALA A 758 25.94 10.98 24.89
N ALA A 759 26.45 12.10 24.33
CA ALA A 759 26.35 13.43 24.95
C ALA A 759 24.90 13.86 25.18
N ILE A 760 23.99 13.52 24.25
CA ILE A 760 22.55 13.76 24.41
C ILE A 760 21.95 12.74 25.39
N GLN A 761 22.35 11.47 25.33
CA GLN A 761 21.82 10.39 26.19
C GLN A 761 22.04 10.65 27.68
N THR A 762 23.14 11.33 28.05
CA THR A 762 23.42 11.84 29.41
C THR A 762 22.25 12.62 30.03
N TRP A 763 21.44 13.27 29.19
CA TRP A 763 20.34 14.16 29.57
C TRP A 763 18.95 13.64 29.19
N VAL A 764 18.86 12.38 28.73
CA VAL A 764 17.63 11.73 28.32
C VAL A 764 17.35 10.55 29.26
N ASP A 765 16.28 10.67 30.06
CA ASP A 765 15.88 9.64 31.05
C ASP A 765 15.41 8.34 30.38
N SER A 766 14.74 8.47 29.24
CA SER A 766 14.38 7.39 28.33
C SER A 766 15.55 7.15 27.35
N SER A 767 15.33 6.89 26.06
CA SER A 767 16.36 6.57 25.07
C SER A 767 16.25 7.47 23.83
N ILE A 768 17.03 7.17 22.81
CA ILE A 768 17.22 7.97 21.60
C ILE A 768 17.03 7.07 20.38
N SER A 769 16.01 7.38 19.57
CA SER A 769 15.86 6.84 18.22
C SER A 769 16.73 7.66 17.27
N LYS A 770 18.02 7.29 17.18
CA LYS A 770 18.95 7.80 16.18
C LYS A 770 19.45 6.64 15.34
N THR A 771 19.22 6.71 14.03
CA THR A 771 19.82 5.77 13.09
C THR A 771 21.22 6.27 12.73
N ALA A 772 22.21 5.38 12.77
CA ALA A 772 23.48 5.62 12.10
C ALA A 772 23.32 5.39 10.60
N ASN A 773 22.87 6.43 9.89
CA ASN A 773 22.78 6.42 8.42
C ASN A 773 24.19 6.58 7.82
N CYS A 774 24.70 5.54 7.18
CA CYS A 774 26.09 5.42 6.73
C CYS A 774 26.20 5.17 5.21
N PRO A 775 27.28 5.59 4.55
CA PRO A 775 27.49 5.38 3.11
C PRO A 775 27.69 3.88 2.77
N SER A 776 27.51 3.52 1.51
CA SER A 776 27.45 2.11 1.07
C SER A 776 28.77 1.34 1.23
N ASP A 777 29.90 2.05 1.26
CA ASP A 777 31.26 1.55 1.50
C ASP A 777 31.64 1.41 2.98
N PHE A 778 30.83 1.94 3.90
CA PHE A 778 31.01 1.80 5.36
C PHE A 778 31.14 0.32 5.75
N THR A 779 32.13 -0.02 6.57
CA THR A 779 32.57 -1.41 6.75
C THR A 779 31.94 -2.15 7.93
N VAL A 780 32.13 -3.47 7.95
CA VAL A 780 31.75 -4.34 9.09
C VAL A 780 32.53 -3.96 10.36
N GLU A 781 33.81 -3.62 10.24
CA GLU A 781 34.64 -3.18 11.37
C GLU A 781 34.25 -1.78 11.88
N GLU A 782 33.83 -0.86 11.01
CA GLU A 782 33.23 0.41 11.46
C GLU A 782 31.85 0.20 12.13
N THR A 783 31.06 -0.76 11.67
CA THR A 783 29.78 -1.15 12.31
C THR A 783 30.02 -1.74 13.70
N LYS A 784 31.01 -2.63 13.82
CA LYS A 784 31.51 -3.16 15.10
C LYS A 784 31.97 -2.04 16.02
N ARG A 785 32.80 -1.13 15.51
CA ARG A 785 33.32 0.02 16.25
C ARG A 785 32.20 0.93 16.76
N LEU A 786 31.17 1.15 15.94
CA LEU A 786 29.96 1.90 16.28
C LEU A 786 29.18 1.25 17.43
N TYR A 787 28.98 -0.07 17.38
CA TYR A 787 28.26 -0.83 18.41
C TYR A 787 29.06 -0.93 19.73
N GLU A 788 30.37 -1.20 19.66
CA GLU A 788 31.26 -1.27 20.83
C GLU A 788 31.42 0.10 21.51
N LEU A 789 31.53 1.18 20.74
CA LEU A 789 31.59 2.54 21.29
C LEU A 789 30.25 2.98 21.91
N ALA A 790 29.11 2.51 21.38
CA ALA A 790 27.81 2.78 21.97
C ALA A 790 27.66 2.12 23.35
N PHE A 791 28.18 0.89 23.51
CA PHE A 791 28.28 0.24 24.81
C PHE A 791 29.24 0.99 25.75
N ASP A 792 30.46 1.28 25.31
CA ASP A 792 31.52 1.88 26.14
C ASP A 792 31.22 3.33 26.59
N LEU A 793 30.37 4.06 25.85
CA LEU A 793 29.92 5.42 26.22
C LEU A 793 28.55 5.45 26.94
N GLY A 794 27.92 4.30 27.22
CA GLY A 794 26.63 4.26 27.92
C GLY A 794 25.45 4.80 27.09
N CYS A 795 25.39 4.47 25.80
CA CYS A 795 24.12 4.55 25.06
C CYS A 795 23.15 3.47 25.57
N LYS A 796 21.83 3.70 25.46
CA LYS A 796 20.83 2.69 25.86
C LYS A 796 20.44 1.72 24.75
N GLY A 797 20.73 2.08 23.50
CA GLY A 797 20.60 1.22 22.32
C GLY A 797 21.17 1.91 21.07
N VAL A 798 21.31 1.16 19.98
CA VAL A 798 21.90 1.64 18.72
C VAL A 798 21.44 0.80 17.52
N THR A 799 21.25 1.45 16.37
CA THR A 799 20.89 0.83 15.09
C THR A 799 21.65 1.51 13.95
N ILE A 800 22.16 0.72 13.01
CA ILE A 800 22.79 1.20 11.77
C ILE A 800 21.81 1.08 10.59
N TYR A 801 21.88 2.02 9.64
CA TYR A 801 21.36 1.85 8.29
C TYR A 801 22.48 2.21 7.31
N ARG A 802 23.06 1.19 6.67
CA ARG A 802 24.05 1.38 5.60
C ARG A 802 23.34 1.48 4.27
N ASP A 803 23.73 2.40 3.40
CA ASP A 803 23.15 2.45 2.06
C ASP A 803 23.40 1.13 1.29
N GLY A 804 22.37 0.66 0.56
CA GLY A 804 22.34 -0.66 -0.06
C GLY A 804 22.05 -1.84 0.89
N SER A 805 21.76 -1.62 2.18
CA SER A 805 21.38 -2.71 3.12
C SER A 805 19.89 -3.10 3.09
N ARG A 806 19.07 -2.52 2.20
CA ARG A 806 17.67 -2.90 1.97
C ARG A 806 17.26 -2.73 0.51
N ASP A 807 16.40 -3.62 0.03
CA ASP A 807 15.94 -3.67 -1.38
C ASP A 807 15.14 -2.43 -1.84
N VAL A 808 14.64 -1.62 -0.91
CA VAL A 808 13.83 -0.43 -1.19
C VAL A 808 14.44 0.80 -0.51
N GLN A 809 15.07 1.65 -1.31
CA GLN A 809 15.51 2.99 -0.91
C GLN A 809 14.33 3.98 -0.96
N VAL A 810 14.26 4.88 0.02
CA VAL A 810 13.22 5.96 0.09
C VAL A 810 13.78 7.32 -0.36
N LEU A 811 15.10 7.50 -0.32
CA LEU A 811 15.83 8.69 -0.74
C LEU A 811 17.03 8.26 -1.57
N SER A 812 17.35 9.02 -2.62
CA SER A 812 18.54 8.82 -3.45
C SER A 812 19.22 10.16 -3.71
N THR A 813 20.54 10.18 -3.58
CA THR A 813 21.39 11.38 -3.63
C THR A 813 22.30 11.43 -4.85
N GLU A 814 22.45 10.31 -5.58
CA GLU A 814 23.40 10.20 -6.68
C GLU A 814 22.82 10.57 -8.04
N LYS A 815 23.68 11.25 -8.82
CA LYS A 815 23.55 11.38 -10.27
C LYS A 815 24.39 10.28 -10.91
N LYS A 816 23.77 9.26 -11.50
CA LYS A 816 24.47 8.16 -12.18
C LYS A 816 25.40 8.70 -13.29
N GLU A 817 26.72 8.68 -13.06
CA GLU A 817 27.72 9.02 -14.07
C GLU A 817 28.56 7.80 -14.46
N GLU A 818 28.69 7.56 -15.77
CA GLU A 818 29.22 6.33 -16.35
C GLU A 818 30.76 6.28 -16.29
N LYS A 819 31.34 5.58 -15.30
CA LYS A 819 32.74 5.14 -15.39
C LYS A 819 32.88 4.10 -16.52
N LYS A 820 33.53 4.49 -17.61
CA LYS A 820 33.98 3.56 -18.65
C LYS A 820 35.26 2.85 -18.22
N GLU A 821 35.25 1.53 -18.17
CA GLU A 821 36.47 0.74 -18.28
C GLU A 821 36.76 0.45 -19.76
N GLU A 822 37.95 0.79 -20.25
CA GLU A 822 38.39 0.47 -21.61
C GLU A 822 39.06 -0.90 -21.65
N THR A 823 38.31 -1.95 -22.01
CA THR A 823 38.89 -3.28 -22.23
C THR A 823 39.63 -3.36 -23.57
N LYS A 824 40.92 -3.02 -23.57
CA LYS A 824 41.82 -3.37 -24.68
C LYS A 824 42.28 -4.82 -24.55
N ALA A 825 41.92 -5.65 -25.52
CA ALA A 825 42.42 -7.00 -25.67
C ALA A 825 43.40 -7.07 -26.85
N GLU A 826 44.57 -7.69 -26.65
CA GLU A 826 45.29 -8.51 -27.63
C GLU A 826 46.34 -9.40 -26.87
N PRO A 827 46.90 -10.47 -27.48
CA PRO A 827 47.03 -11.74 -26.76
C PRO A 827 48.47 -12.21 -26.45
N VAL A 828 48.57 -13.27 -25.64
CA VAL A 828 49.75 -14.16 -25.54
C VAL A 828 49.29 -15.61 -25.70
N GLN A 829 50.09 -16.42 -26.40
CA GLN A 829 49.74 -17.79 -26.81
C GLN A 829 50.25 -18.88 -25.85
N ALA A 830 49.65 -20.07 -26.03
CA ALA A 830 49.87 -21.29 -25.27
C ALA A 830 51.30 -21.85 -25.24
N ALA A 831 51.62 -22.56 -24.15
CA ALA A 831 52.31 -23.85 -24.20
C ALA A 831 51.92 -24.70 -22.97
N ALA A 832 51.78 -26.02 -23.14
CA ALA A 832 51.59 -26.96 -22.03
C ALA A 832 52.08 -28.36 -22.45
N GLU A 833 53.01 -28.93 -21.67
CA GLU A 833 53.43 -30.34 -21.76
C GLU A 833 53.56 -30.94 -20.34
N GLN A 834 53.50 -32.27 -20.26
CA GLN A 834 53.37 -33.07 -19.04
C GLN A 834 54.68 -33.88 -18.79
N PRO A 835 54.76 -34.99 -17.99
CA PRO A 835 53.84 -35.59 -17.00
C PRO A 835 54.51 -36.08 -15.68
N ALA A 836 53.73 -36.83 -14.88
CA ALA A 836 54.14 -37.82 -13.86
C ALA A 836 54.70 -37.29 -12.49
N SER A 837 54.48 -37.95 -11.34
CA SER A 837 53.52 -39.02 -10.96
C SER A 837 53.55 -39.26 -9.43
N GLY A 838 52.43 -39.66 -8.79
CA GLY A 838 52.50 -40.34 -7.48
C GLY A 838 51.26 -40.27 -6.55
N ALA A 839 50.62 -41.42 -6.35
CA ALA A 839 49.79 -41.84 -5.19
C ALA A 839 48.72 -40.90 -4.57
N ALA A 840 47.46 -41.37 -4.60
CA ALA A 840 46.37 -40.94 -3.71
C ALA A 840 46.36 -41.79 -2.40
N PRO A 841 45.56 -41.49 -1.34
CA PRO A 841 44.08 -41.51 -1.40
C PRO A 841 43.30 -40.50 -0.52
N ALA A 842 42.11 -40.06 -0.95
CA ALA A 842 40.90 -39.89 -0.10
C ALA A 842 39.66 -39.43 -0.90
N GLN A 843 38.49 -39.96 -0.51
CA GLN A 843 37.13 -39.40 -0.59
C GLN A 843 36.61 -38.78 -1.92
N GLU A 844 35.62 -39.44 -2.52
CA GLU A 844 34.86 -38.94 -3.67
C GLU A 844 33.74 -37.98 -3.27
N SER A 845 33.64 -36.83 -3.94
CA SER A 845 32.49 -35.93 -3.90
C SER A 845 31.59 -36.16 -5.12
N VAL A 846 30.35 -36.61 -4.90
CA VAL A 846 29.37 -36.81 -5.99
C VAL A 846 28.91 -35.44 -6.52
N SER A 847 28.97 -35.25 -7.85
CA SER A 847 28.61 -33.98 -8.50
C SER A 847 27.11 -33.91 -8.84
N LEU A 848 26.55 -32.69 -8.91
CA LEU A 848 25.13 -32.48 -9.26
C LEU A 848 24.72 -33.03 -10.63
N ALA A 849 25.66 -33.32 -11.54
CA ALA A 849 25.37 -33.88 -12.86
C ALA A 849 24.80 -35.31 -12.82
N GLN A 850 24.93 -36.05 -11.71
CA GLN A 850 24.44 -37.43 -11.61
C GLN A 850 23.03 -37.56 -11.02
N LEU A 851 22.37 -36.44 -10.66
CA LEU A 851 20.99 -36.42 -10.20
C LEU A 851 19.95 -36.11 -11.30
N SER A 852 20.38 -35.67 -12.48
CA SER A 852 19.49 -35.39 -13.62
C SER A 852 19.08 -36.64 -14.40
N ASP A 853 19.97 -37.63 -14.50
CA ASP A 853 19.79 -38.77 -15.43
C ASP A 853 18.84 -39.86 -14.88
N THR A 854 18.56 -39.87 -13.58
CA THR A 854 17.74 -40.91 -12.93
C THR A 854 16.23 -40.72 -13.09
N LEU A 855 15.77 -39.66 -13.77
CA LEU A 855 14.35 -39.33 -13.97
C LEU A 855 13.93 -39.26 -15.46
N ALA A 856 14.77 -39.76 -16.38
CA ALA A 856 14.58 -39.61 -17.83
C ALA A 856 14.35 -40.94 -18.59
N THR A 857 13.16 -41.52 -18.46
CA THR A 857 12.57 -42.53 -19.37
C THR A 857 11.08 -42.21 -19.54
N GLY A 858 10.50 -41.95 -20.71
CA GLY A 858 10.69 -42.55 -22.04
C GLY A 858 9.73 -43.75 -22.18
N ILE A 859 8.87 -43.92 -23.20
CA ILE A 859 8.60 -43.25 -24.50
C ILE A 859 7.09 -43.51 -24.84
N ASP A 860 6.36 -42.94 -25.82
CA ASP A 860 6.59 -42.05 -26.97
C ASP A 860 5.28 -41.27 -27.32
N MET A 861 5.24 -40.39 -28.33
CA MET A 861 4.03 -39.72 -28.83
C MET A 861 3.86 -39.72 -30.36
N GLN A 862 2.76 -40.31 -30.86
CA GLN A 862 2.20 -40.00 -32.18
C GLN A 862 0.67 -39.85 -32.17
N THR A 863 0.18 -38.67 -32.58
CA THR A 863 -1.21 -38.35 -33.05
C THR A 863 -2.38 -38.69 -32.09
N LYS A 864 -3.17 -37.73 -31.58
CA LYS A 864 -3.85 -36.65 -32.33
C LYS A 864 -4.22 -35.43 -31.46
N GLN A 865 -4.04 -34.25 -32.06
CA GLN A 865 -4.89 -33.04 -32.00
C GLN A 865 -5.70 -32.74 -30.71
N VAL A 866 -5.15 -31.82 -29.90
CA VAL A 866 -5.91 -30.81 -29.13
C VAL A 866 -5.34 -29.44 -29.52
N PHE A 867 -6.16 -28.38 -29.55
CA PHE A 867 -5.74 -27.03 -29.97
C PHE A 867 -4.97 -26.29 -28.87
N ASP A 868 -3.70 -26.63 -28.68
CA ASP A 868 -2.80 -25.94 -27.76
C ASP A 868 -2.19 -24.67 -28.42
N LYS A 869 -2.25 -23.53 -27.72
CA LYS A 869 -1.82 -22.22 -28.25
C LYS A 869 -0.30 -22.01 -28.08
N GLN A 870 0.47 -22.77 -28.87
CA GLN A 870 1.94 -22.77 -28.79
C GLN A 870 2.59 -21.38 -28.82
N TYR A 871 3.45 -21.14 -27.83
CA TYR A 871 4.46 -20.08 -27.90
C TYR A 871 5.49 -20.43 -28.99
N LYS A 872 5.60 -19.58 -30.02
CA LYS A 872 6.47 -19.84 -31.18
C LYS A 872 7.95 -19.74 -30.78
N LYS A 873 8.63 -20.89 -30.64
CA LYS A 873 10.07 -20.97 -30.27
C LYS A 873 10.95 -20.18 -31.23
N ARG A 874 11.88 -19.40 -30.67
CA ARG A 874 12.85 -18.57 -31.39
C ARG A 874 13.85 -19.44 -32.18
N PRO A 875 14.00 -19.27 -33.51
CA PRO A 875 15.05 -19.93 -34.28
C PRO A 875 16.44 -19.32 -34.00
N GLN A 876 17.50 -20.04 -34.37
CA GLN A 876 18.89 -19.61 -34.13
C GLN A 876 19.28 -18.36 -34.93
N THR A 877 18.66 -18.15 -36.10
CA THR A 877 18.85 -16.97 -36.95
C THR A 877 17.49 -16.37 -37.33
N LEU A 878 17.43 -15.04 -37.38
CA LEU A 878 16.28 -14.25 -37.84
C LEU A 878 16.79 -13.21 -38.85
N ARG A 879 15.89 -12.65 -39.66
CA ARG A 879 16.14 -11.46 -40.50
C ARG A 879 15.27 -10.32 -39.99
N GLY A 880 15.65 -9.08 -40.29
CA GLY A 880 14.98 -7.90 -39.76
C GLY A 880 15.58 -6.60 -40.28
N ALA A 881 14.96 -5.49 -39.90
CA ALA A 881 15.37 -4.13 -40.27
C ALA A 881 15.39 -3.22 -39.03
N THR A 882 16.28 -2.23 -39.03
CA THR A 882 16.39 -1.23 -37.95
C THR A 882 15.97 0.14 -38.44
N TYR A 883 14.85 0.61 -37.95
CA TYR A 883 14.28 1.92 -38.26
C TYR A 883 14.82 2.98 -37.30
N LYS A 884 15.06 4.19 -37.81
CA LYS A 884 15.66 5.30 -37.05
C LYS A 884 14.69 6.47 -37.00
N PHE A 885 14.13 6.73 -35.82
CA PHE A 885 13.20 7.84 -35.59
C PHE A 885 13.81 8.89 -34.66
N ASN A 886 13.49 10.17 -34.90
CA ASN A 886 13.82 11.24 -33.97
C ASN A 886 12.64 11.45 -33.02
N THR A 887 12.84 11.22 -31.71
CA THR A 887 11.76 11.20 -30.71
C THR A 887 11.99 12.27 -29.64
N PRO A 888 10.96 12.67 -28.85
CA PRO A 888 11.11 13.63 -27.75
C PRO A 888 12.18 13.28 -26.70
N PHE A 889 12.66 12.04 -26.67
CA PHE A 889 13.70 11.54 -25.75
C PHE A 889 15.03 11.21 -26.47
N GLY A 890 15.20 11.67 -27.72
CA GLY A 890 16.39 11.45 -28.55
C GLY A 890 16.15 10.52 -29.74
N MET A 891 17.22 10.15 -30.43
CA MET A 891 17.15 9.21 -31.55
C MET A 891 16.80 7.80 -31.05
N ALA A 892 15.69 7.25 -31.53
CA ALA A 892 15.29 5.87 -31.32
C ALA A 892 15.79 4.99 -32.46
N TYR A 893 16.38 3.85 -32.12
CA TYR A 893 16.66 2.75 -33.04
C TYR A 893 15.69 1.60 -32.72
N ILE A 894 14.86 1.23 -33.69
CA ILE A 894 13.79 0.24 -33.53
C ILE A 894 14.07 -0.90 -34.50
N THR A 895 14.67 -1.98 -33.98
CA THR A 895 14.97 -3.19 -34.75
C THR A 895 13.79 -4.15 -34.67
N ILE A 896 13.17 -4.44 -35.81
CA ILE A 896 12.10 -5.43 -35.92
C ILE A 896 12.65 -6.66 -36.64
N ASN A 897 12.44 -7.85 -36.07
CA ASN A 897 12.87 -9.13 -36.64
C ASN A 897 11.67 -9.99 -37.07
N ASP A 898 11.71 -10.45 -38.31
CA ASP A 898 10.72 -11.34 -38.89
C ASP A 898 11.00 -12.81 -38.61
N MET A 899 9.93 -13.54 -38.33
CA MET A 899 9.87 -14.99 -38.37
C MET A 899 8.88 -15.38 -39.46
N ASN A 900 9.35 -16.13 -40.46
CA ASN A 900 8.59 -16.53 -41.65
C ASN A 900 7.94 -15.36 -42.43
N GLY A 901 8.57 -14.19 -42.44
CA GLY A 901 8.03 -12.97 -43.10
C GLY A 901 6.91 -12.29 -42.31
N THR A 902 6.86 -12.48 -41.00
CA THR A 902 5.95 -11.76 -40.09
C THR A 902 6.69 -11.20 -38.87
N PRO A 903 6.42 -9.95 -38.44
CA PRO A 903 7.10 -9.33 -37.30
C PRO A 903 6.99 -10.17 -36.02
N SER A 904 8.12 -10.44 -35.37
CA SER A 904 8.22 -11.42 -34.27
C SER A 904 9.10 -11.03 -33.08
N GLU A 905 10.01 -10.08 -33.24
CA GLU A 905 10.68 -9.35 -32.15
C GLU A 905 10.70 -7.86 -32.49
N ILE A 906 10.63 -7.01 -31.48
CA ILE A 906 10.92 -5.59 -31.56
C ILE A 906 11.91 -5.27 -30.43
N PHE A 907 13.10 -4.80 -30.79
CA PHE A 907 14.06 -4.20 -29.86
C PHE A 907 14.06 -2.69 -30.06
N LEU A 908 13.86 -1.95 -28.97
CA LEU A 908 14.01 -0.50 -28.95
C LEU A 908 15.30 -0.15 -28.21
N ASN A 909 16.07 0.75 -28.79
CA ASN A 909 17.18 1.42 -28.11
C ASN A 909 16.97 2.94 -28.21
N VAL A 910 16.61 3.55 -27.08
CA VAL A 910 16.33 4.99 -26.92
C VAL A 910 16.87 5.45 -25.57
N GLY A 911 17.52 6.62 -25.52
CA GLY A 911 18.21 7.10 -24.33
C GLY A 911 19.56 6.41 -24.09
N LYS A 912 20.14 6.60 -22.90
CA LYS A 912 21.37 5.92 -22.46
C LYS A 912 21.03 4.60 -21.73
N ALA A 913 21.90 3.61 -21.81
CA ALA A 913 21.79 2.39 -21.03
C ALA A 913 21.66 2.72 -19.52
N GLY A 914 20.80 2.00 -18.81
CA GLY A 914 20.57 2.23 -17.37
C GLY A 914 19.76 3.49 -17.00
N SER A 915 19.23 4.22 -17.99
CA SER A 915 18.22 5.28 -17.79
C SER A 915 16.79 4.74 -17.84
N ASP A 916 15.84 5.41 -17.19
CA ASP A 916 14.44 4.96 -17.13
C ASP A 916 13.79 4.91 -18.53
N VAL A 917 14.15 5.85 -19.41
CA VAL A 917 13.71 5.85 -20.82
C VAL A 917 14.18 4.60 -21.54
N PHE A 918 15.42 4.16 -21.32
CA PHE A 918 15.95 2.94 -21.90
C PHE A 918 15.26 1.70 -21.31
N ALA A 919 15.09 1.63 -19.99
CA ALA A 919 14.40 0.53 -19.31
C ALA A 919 12.93 0.40 -19.76
N MET A 920 12.20 1.51 -19.88
CA MET A 920 10.83 1.54 -20.41
C MET A 920 10.77 1.17 -21.90
N SER A 921 11.76 1.59 -22.70
CA SER A 921 11.85 1.21 -24.12
C SER A 921 12.13 -0.28 -24.28
N GLU A 922 13.03 -0.84 -23.47
CA GLU A 922 13.33 -2.28 -23.46
C GLU A 922 12.12 -3.10 -22.99
N ALA A 923 11.43 -2.65 -21.94
CA ALA A 923 10.20 -3.27 -21.46
C ALA A 923 9.09 -3.26 -22.54
N LEU A 924 8.87 -2.12 -23.22
CA LEU A 924 7.93 -2.01 -24.33
C LEU A 924 8.29 -2.98 -25.47
N GLY A 925 9.56 -3.06 -25.85
CA GLY A 925 10.04 -3.99 -26.88
C GLY A 925 9.83 -5.46 -26.51
N ARG A 926 10.15 -5.82 -25.27
CA ARG A 926 9.92 -7.17 -24.72
C ARG A 926 8.42 -7.53 -24.71
N VAL A 927 7.54 -6.60 -24.29
CA VAL A 927 6.08 -6.80 -24.27
C VAL A 927 5.51 -6.94 -25.69
N CYS A 928 5.88 -6.06 -26.62
CA CYS A 928 5.45 -6.18 -28.02
C CYS A 928 5.96 -7.48 -28.68
N SER A 929 7.22 -7.88 -28.42
CA SER A 929 7.77 -9.15 -28.88
C SER A 929 7.00 -10.36 -28.34
N LEU A 930 6.62 -10.33 -27.06
CA LEU A 930 5.82 -11.39 -26.44
C LEU A 930 4.41 -11.46 -27.05
N PHE A 931 3.75 -10.31 -27.23
CA PHE A 931 2.43 -10.23 -27.86
C PHE A 931 2.43 -10.79 -29.29
N LEU A 932 3.44 -10.43 -30.10
CA LEU A 932 3.60 -10.98 -31.45
C LEU A 932 3.76 -12.51 -31.42
N ARG A 933 4.53 -13.05 -30.46
CA ARG A 933 4.82 -14.50 -30.34
C ARG A 933 3.74 -15.38 -29.74
N TYR A 934 2.81 -14.83 -28.95
CA TYR A 934 1.90 -15.63 -28.12
C TYR A 934 0.50 -15.79 -28.75
N GLY A 935 0.11 -17.01 -29.12
CA GLY A 935 -1.16 -17.31 -29.81
C GLY A 935 -1.20 -16.91 -31.29
N ASP A 936 -2.27 -17.31 -32.00
CA ASP A 936 -2.45 -17.05 -33.44
C ASP A 936 -3.77 -16.33 -33.72
N HIS A 937 -3.65 -15.05 -34.06
CA HIS A 937 -4.73 -14.16 -34.50
C HIS A 937 -4.15 -13.28 -35.62
N GLY A 938 -4.82 -13.21 -36.78
CA GLY A 938 -4.21 -12.69 -38.02
C GLY A 938 -3.74 -11.24 -37.96
N ASP A 939 -4.50 -10.37 -37.28
CA ASP A 939 -4.32 -8.92 -37.31
C ASP A 939 -3.47 -8.37 -36.16
N LYS A 940 -2.55 -9.17 -35.60
CA LYS A 940 -1.73 -8.81 -34.44
C LYS A 940 -0.93 -7.52 -34.60
N VAL A 941 -0.32 -7.31 -35.76
CA VAL A 941 0.52 -6.11 -35.96
C VAL A 941 -0.36 -4.88 -36.16
N GLN A 942 -1.47 -5.03 -36.87
CA GLN A 942 -2.51 -4.02 -37.04
C GLN A 942 -3.11 -3.61 -35.69
N LEU A 943 -3.27 -4.54 -34.75
CA LEU A 943 -3.66 -4.25 -33.36
C LEU A 943 -2.58 -3.45 -32.62
N LEU A 944 -1.30 -3.85 -32.67
CA LEU A 944 -0.22 -3.06 -32.06
C LEU A 944 -0.14 -1.65 -32.65
N VAL A 945 -0.20 -1.50 -33.98
CA VAL A 945 -0.25 -0.20 -34.67
C VAL A 945 -1.45 0.63 -34.18
N LYS A 946 -2.66 0.06 -34.20
CA LYS A 946 -3.90 0.72 -33.76
C LYS A 946 -3.83 1.22 -32.31
N HIS A 947 -3.16 0.49 -31.42
CA HIS A 947 -3.11 0.82 -29.99
C HIS A 947 -1.90 1.66 -29.58
N LEU A 948 -0.83 1.73 -30.39
CA LEU A 948 0.39 2.51 -30.09
C LEU A 948 0.49 3.83 -30.88
N LYS A 949 -0.14 3.92 -32.07
CA LYS A 949 -0.11 5.10 -32.94
C LYS A 949 -0.89 6.26 -32.32
N GLY A 950 -0.30 7.45 -32.31
CA GLY A 950 -0.91 8.65 -31.71
C GLY A 950 -0.91 8.67 -30.17
N ILE A 951 -0.18 7.79 -29.49
CA ILE A 951 0.16 8.00 -28.07
C ILE A 951 1.13 9.18 -27.99
N GLY A 952 0.72 10.28 -27.35
CA GLY A 952 1.52 11.50 -27.18
C GLY A 952 2.25 11.58 -25.83
N GLY A 953 3.47 12.12 -25.84
CA GLY A 953 4.26 12.46 -24.65
C GLY A 953 4.24 13.96 -24.31
N SER A 954 5.18 14.38 -23.46
CA SER A 954 5.37 15.78 -23.04
C SER A 954 5.91 16.73 -24.13
N GLY A 955 6.16 16.21 -25.33
CA GLY A 955 6.57 16.95 -26.52
C GLY A 955 6.39 16.09 -27.77
N ALA A 956 6.59 16.66 -28.96
CA ALA A 956 6.56 15.96 -30.24
C ALA A 956 7.65 16.52 -31.15
N ILE A 957 8.22 15.69 -32.04
CA ILE A 957 9.27 16.08 -32.99
C ILE A 957 8.78 15.87 -34.42
N GLY A 958 9.05 16.85 -35.31
CA GLY A 958 8.64 16.82 -36.71
C GLY A 958 7.25 17.42 -36.96
N PHE A 959 6.90 17.54 -38.24
CA PHE A 959 5.66 18.16 -38.73
C PHE A 959 4.94 17.25 -39.74
N GLY A 960 3.63 17.42 -39.89
CA GLY A 960 2.80 16.61 -40.80
C GLY A 960 2.82 15.12 -40.45
N ALA A 961 2.80 14.26 -41.47
CA ALA A 961 2.86 12.80 -41.29
C ALA A 961 4.11 12.31 -40.53
N ASN A 962 5.22 13.05 -40.67
CA ASN A 962 6.52 12.75 -40.06
C ASN A 962 6.65 13.23 -38.61
N ARG A 963 5.57 13.77 -38.01
CA ARG A 963 5.51 14.11 -36.58
C ARG A 963 5.49 12.83 -35.74
N VAL A 964 6.44 12.67 -34.82
CA VAL A 964 6.50 11.60 -33.83
C VAL A 964 6.09 12.15 -32.47
N GLU A 965 5.08 11.55 -31.84
CA GLU A 965 4.48 12.06 -30.60
C GLU A 965 4.97 11.32 -29.34
N SER A 966 5.49 10.10 -29.47
CA SER A 966 6.17 9.37 -28.39
C SER A 966 7.02 8.22 -28.93
N ILE A 967 7.69 7.48 -28.04
CA ILE A 967 8.39 6.24 -28.37
C ILE A 967 7.40 5.15 -28.82
N ALA A 968 6.19 5.09 -28.25
CA ALA A 968 5.15 4.15 -28.68
C ALA A 968 4.63 4.47 -30.09
N ASP A 969 4.40 5.74 -30.39
CA ASP A 969 4.03 6.20 -31.74
C ASP A 969 5.14 5.92 -32.77
N ALA A 970 6.41 6.01 -32.36
CA ALA A 970 7.55 5.59 -33.18
C ALA A 970 7.57 4.08 -33.46
N VAL A 971 7.21 3.22 -32.50
CA VAL A 971 7.06 1.76 -32.73
C VAL A 971 5.91 1.47 -33.70
N ALA A 972 4.78 2.14 -33.55
CA ALA A 972 3.65 1.96 -34.46
C ALA A 972 4.05 2.32 -35.90
N LYS A 973 4.74 3.46 -36.09
CA LYS A 973 5.23 3.89 -37.41
C LYS A 973 6.33 2.99 -37.96
N ALA A 974 7.22 2.47 -37.11
CA ALA A 974 8.19 1.46 -37.51
C ALA A 974 7.52 0.16 -38.01
N LEU A 975 6.46 -0.31 -37.33
CA LEU A 975 5.70 -1.48 -37.74
C LEU A 975 4.91 -1.26 -39.04
N GLU A 976 4.32 -0.07 -39.24
CA GLU A 976 3.70 0.29 -40.53
C GLU A 976 4.74 0.29 -41.66
N MET A 977 5.92 0.89 -41.44
CA MET A 977 7.05 0.90 -42.38
C MET A 977 7.78 -0.46 -42.55
N HIS A 978 7.38 -1.49 -41.80
CA HIS A 978 7.91 -2.86 -41.91
C HIS A 978 6.91 -3.82 -42.57
N ILE A 979 5.67 -3.38 -42.80
CA ILE A 979 4.62 -4.13 -43.49
C ILE A 979 4.23 -3.48 -44.83
N GLY A 980 4.33 -2.15 -44.95
CA GLY A 980 4.14 -1.43 -46.21
C GLY A 980 5.42 -1.42 -47.05
N ASP A 981 5.30 -1.74 -48.34
CA ASP A 981 6.43 -1.81 -49.27
C ASP A 981 6.68 -0.47 -50.01
N GLU A 982 7.97 -0.13 -50.16
CA GLU A 982 8.61 1.02 -50.85
C GLU A 982 8.21 2.52 -50.62
N SER A 983 9.27 3.35 -50.50
CA SER A 983 9.38 4.82 -50.73
C SER A 983 8.70 5.81 -49.73
N GLU A 984 9.42 6.69 -48.99
CA GLU A 984 10.43 7.69 -49.41
C GLU A 984 11.61 7.87 -48.42
N PRO A 985 12.73 8.53 -48.82
CA PRO A 985 13.91 8.73 -47.96
C PRO A 985 13.77 9.92 -46.99
N TYR A 986 13.93 9.65 -45.69
CA TYR A 986 13.90 10.67 -44.62
C TYR A 986 15.15 11.57 -44.64
N ILE A 987 15.01 12.81 -45.11
CA ILE A 987 16.10 13.80 -45.15
C ILE A 987 16.42 14.29 -43.72
N THR A 988 17.66 14.08 -43.27
CA THR A 988 18.17 14.66 -42.02
C THR A 988 18.44 16.16 -42.19
N ALA A 989 17.83 16.98 -41.34
CA ALA A 989 17.92 18.44 -41.40
C ALA A 989 19.28 18.98 -40.90
N THR A 990 20.28 18.97 -41.77
CA THR A 990 21.58 19.68 -41.59
C THR A 990 21.99 20.42 -42.86
N GLN A 991 21.15 21.36 -43.30
CA GLN A 991 21.53 22.44 -44.23
C GLN A 991 20.88 23.75 -43.80
N GLU A 992 21.66 24.83 -43.83
CA GLU A 992 21.17 26.19 -43.65
C GLU A 992 20.46 26.64 -44.93
N VAL A 993 19.28 27.28 -44.80
CA VAL A 993 18.60 27.92 -45.93
C VAL A 993 18.13 29.32 -45.51
N THR A 994 18.45 30.30 -46.35
CA THR A 994 18.21 31.73 -46.12
C THR A 994 16.73 32.12 -46.23
N ALA A 995 16.36 33.23 -45.57
CA ALA A 995 15.00 33.75 -45.58
C ALA A 995 14.52 34.23 -46.96
N ALA A 996 13.23 33.99 -47.24
CA ALA A 996 12.44 34.64 -48.28
C ALA A 996 11.01 34.88 -47.73
N ALA A 997 10.32 35.90 -48.24
CA ALA A 997 9.07 36.39 -47.64
C ALA A 997 7.80 35.71 -48.16
N ALA A 998 6.73 35.77 -47.34
CA ALA A 998 5.35 35.53 -47.72
C ALA A 998 4.44 36.59 -47.06
N GLU A 999 3.30 36.89 -47.66
CA GLU A 999 2.62 38.18 -47.49
C GLU A 999 1.53 38.24 -46.40
N THR A 1000 1.19 39.46 -45.98
CA THR A 1000 0.19 39.77 -44.97
C THR A 1000 -1.25 39.66 -45.47
N VAL A 1001 -2.16 39.13 -44.64
CA VAL A 1001 -3.60 39.44 -44.72
C VAL A 1001 -4.05 40.02 -43.38
N SER A 1002 -4.78 41.15 -43.43
CA SER A 1002 -5.08 41.99 -42.27
C SER A 1002 -6.55 41.93 -41.85
N ALA A 1003 -6.82 41.81 -40.55
CA ALA A 1003 -8.11 42.12 -39.94
C ALA A 1003 -7.92 43.10 -38.76
N LYS A 1004 -8.75 44.15 -38.70
CA LYS A 1004 -8.66 45.20 -37.65
C LYS A 1004 -9.58 44.91 -36.45
N PRO A 1005 -9.21 45.34 -35.22
CA PRO A 1005 -9.98 45.09 -34.01
C PRO A 1005 -11.01 46.20 -33.70
N PRO A 1006 -12.07 45.90 -32.90
CA PRO A 1006 -12.92 46.91 -32.27
C PRO A 1006 -12.71 47.02 -30.74
N ALA A 1007 -12.54 48.27 -30.28
CA ALA A 1007 -12.85 48.84 -28.96
C ALA A 1007 -12.49 48.08 -27.65
N TYR A 1008 -11.64 48.71 -26.83
CA TYR A 1008 -11.39 48.35 -25.42
C TYR A 1008 -12.29 49.18 -24.48
N SER A 1009 -12.76 48.56 -23.39
CA SER A 1009 -13.37 49.25 -22.24
C SER A 1009 -12.62 48.84 -20.96
N PRO A 1010 -12.21 49.78 -20.09
CA PRO A 1010 -11.34 49.48 -18.95
C PRO A 1010 -12.11 48.86 -17.78
N GLY A 1011 -11.54 47.86 -17.10
CA GLY A 1011 -12.26 47.27 -15.95
C GLY A 1011 -11.62 46.17 -15.10
N SER A 1012 -10.57 45.47 -15.52
CA SER A 1012 -9.78 44.63 -14.58
C SER A 1012 -8.37 44.35 -15.10
N ILE A 1013 -7.37 44.45 -14.22
CA ILE A 1013 -5.99 44.03 -14.52
C ILE A 1013 -5.84 42.61 -13.99
N SER A 1014 -5.94 41.63 -14.90
CA SER A 1014 -5.56 40.25 -14.60
C SER A 1014 -4.03 40.16 -14.51
N THR A 1015 -3.48 40.25 -13.31
CA THR A 1015 -2.04 40.05 -13.08
C THR A 1015 -1.69 38.56 -13.15
N ASP A 1016 -0.93 38.20 -14.18
CA ASP A 1016 -0.45 36.84 -14.38
C ASP A 1016 0.77 36.57 -13.45
N LEU A 1017 1.08 35.31 -13.16
CA LEU A 1017 2.25 34.98 -12.33
C LEU A 1017 3.53 35.16 -13.16
N CYS A 1018 4.49 35.94 -12.66
CA CYS A 1018 5.77 36.10 -13.33
C CYS A 1018 6.58 34.78 -13.30
N PRO A 1019 6.97 34.20 -14.45
CA PRO A 1019 7.72 32.94 -14.48
C PRO A 1019 9.17 33.05 -13.99
N SER A 1020 9.63 34.25 -13.63
CA SER A 1020 10.98 34.51 -13.10
C SER A 1020 11.00 34.79 -11.59
N CYS A 1021 9.97 35.40 -11.01
CA CYS A 1021 9.95 35.75 -9.57
C CYS A 1021 8.69 35.30 -8.82
N GLY A 1022 7.76 34.58 -9.47
CA GLY A 1022 6.54 34.04 -8.86
C GLY A 1022 5.48 35.06 -8.42
N SER A 1023 5.74 36.36 -8.51
CA SER A 1023 4.76 37.37 -8.07
C SER A 1023 3.64 37.57 -9.10
N ALA A 1024 2.41 37.82 -8.62
CA ALA A 1024 1.25 38.19 -9.43
C ALA A 1024 1.39 39.65 -9.90
N SER A 1025 2.33 39.88 -10.82
CA SER A 1025 2.79 41.21 -11.26
C SER A 1025 3.16 41.24 -12.75
N LEU A 1026 2.84 40.18 -13.50
CA LEU A 1026 3.08 40.10 -14.93
C LEU A 1026 1.91 40.74 -15.68
N VAL A 1027 2.22 41.78 -16.45
CA VAL A 1027 1.27 42.62 -17.19
C VAL A 1027 1.55 42.47 -18.68
N ASN A 1028 0.49 42.33 -19.49
CA ASN A 1028 0.59 42.37 -20.95
C ASN A 1028 0.53 43.82 -21.43
N SER A 1029 1.59 44.30 -22.09
CA SER A 1029 1.66 45.63 -22.70
C SER A 1029 2.35 45.54 -24.05
N GLU A 1030 1.75 46.12 -25.10
CA GLU A 1030 2.37 46.30 -26.42
C GLU A 1030 2.89 45.02 -27.10
N GLY A 1031 2.31 43.86 -26.77
CA GLY A 1031 2.71 42.54 -27.30
C GLY A 1031 3.74 41.78 -26.45
N CYS A 1032 4.20 42.38 -25.35
CA CYS A 1032 5.17 41.79 -24.43
C CYS A 1032 4.57 41.57 -23.03
N LYS A 1033 4.90 40.42 -22.42
CA LYS A 1033 4.65 40.13 -21.00
C LYS A 1033 5.76 40.74 -20.16
N ASN A 1034 5.45 41.80 -19.43
CA ASN A 1034 6.37 42.60 -18.62
C ASN A 1034 6.02 42.50 -17.13
N CYS A 1035 7.00 42.20 -16.28
CA CYS A 1035 6.82 42.11 -14.82
C CYS A 1035 7.18 43.43 -14.14
N THR A 1036 6.21 44.06 -13.48
CA THR A 1036 6.43 45.32 -12.76
C THR A 1036 7.22 45.17 -11.46
N ASN A 1037 7.49 43.93 -11.01
CA ASN A 1037 8.17 43.63 -9.75
C ASN A 1037 9.66 43.26 -9.94
N CYS A 1038 10.02 42.49 -10.98
CA CYS A 1038 11.41 42.06 -11.22
C CYS A 1038 11.99 42.48 -12.59
N GLY A 1039 11.25 43.23 -13.41
CA GLY A 1039 11.71 43.68 -14.72
C GLY A 1039 11.76 42.60 -15.82
N TYR A 1040 11.38 41.35 -15.52
CA TYR A 1040 11.24 40.28 -16.53
C TYR A 1040 10.38 40.74 -17.71
N SER A 1041 10.91 40.63 -18.93
CA SER A 1041 10.18 40.94 -20.17
C SER A 1041 10.28 39.76 -21.13
N ARG A 1042 9.16 39.44 -21.79
CA ARG A 1042 9.13 38.50 -22.93
C ARG A 1042 8.12 38.98 -23.97
N CYS A 1043 8.63 39.43 -25.11
CA CYS A 1043 7.83 39.70 -26.31
C CYS A 1043 7.48 38.41 -27.05
N SER A 1044 6.48 38.51 -27.93
CA SER A 1044 5.93 37.40 -28.74
C SER A 1044 6.59 37.34 -30.11
#